data_AF-A0A838IPT7-F1
#
_entry.id   AF-A0A838IPT7-F1
#
_cell.length_a   1.000
_cell.length_b   1.000
_cell.length_c   1.000
_cell.angle_alpha   90.00
_cell.angle_beta   90.00
_cell.angle_gamma   90.00
#
_symmetry.space_group_name_H-M   'P 1'
#
loop_
_entity.id
_entity.type
_entity.pdbx_description
1 polymer ?
#
loop_
_entity_poly.entity_id
_entity_poly.type
_entity_poly.pdbx_seq_one_letter_code
_entity_poly.pdbx_strand_id
1 'polypeptide(L)'
;MYRFRFMPFVLIFLLAACSDPEGPTKTPDATHGADVADDVLAADTLTPDSGLEVGVDVAPDGVDSQACALQGDCAKGLFCHHGTCEQAPTCQTLADWRTCILAFNTIEQGLGRSAVCRDEVCEIACLIDADCAEGLTCSDHGHCIRFDGDLSGPLPGGAARTDLRAGASNVLMNFPIGLSMGGYGSRAGSNMGRYVKSLRPSHGQLHGLFARALALDNGERELIFIRLPIIFPTMALHEAVARKLQEQTGRDWRDSLVISGTHTHSGPTRYWHLPDDAALPLGALGTDEFSQVAFDWLVDTTVEAASQARAAFEPARMGWDIMEAFDTDDLIASDRWGETPPFDDNRLLTLRVDDAAGVPLAILFSHGTHGTHNSSDYFTGDAIAGVERAVEAAFSEHAGRFVPSLFFNQNGGSMSPRGDNFGHREAHTYENLGYRFVERTLARMMAIETTATWQLDARTHRFPITYEYLGYAPGEWSFGRLGTSNNDYIYGGLQCMGSGVADNDYATHADPDKIGCLGLHQLSHHRPVSMLARSQITTLQLNDLTIVTLPGEPAMELGWQVLREIRDKYGVDPMKSFIFGYAQAHLLYITPTNLRGELPPFPGISTPMAPDDYPDFAFSYLQGGYEASSTPWGFRMGDFIIARAAEATGLMLGETVELTLPAALPAQYTRGEDTPFAIDLSAAARVGTIVLDMPAQIARLETVHFGWIGGDPGAEMPQAPRVVLERELSANNFAPVITQSHLDYDNREPLILTRTRQNGDDWEWVIYWEELKDFPAGNYRFRVEGHFQESAGPTGRKPYTTTSRVFELVPTSEVTVNLVAGAEQISGTLAYPAAEQLRFARIQGDPGNIVGSYRMRHHDVGSNIPDPLFADQDLTTAGLTARIKLAGDTVLTLSGADFTLVTAPETSHGRNNVPVTRFSAALAGLAAGSYVVELDVSDLHANHGTASVTFDVP
;
A
#
# COMPACT_ATOMS: atom_id res chain seq x y z
N MET A 1 4.41 -37.70 8.06
CA MET A 1 2.97 -37.65 8.40
C MET A 1 2.79 -37.79 9.91
N TYR A 2 2.82 -36.70 10.66
CA TYR A 2 2.09 -36.50 11.93
C TYR A 2 1.92 -34.98 12.06
N ARG A 3 0.66 -34.53 12.01
CA ARG A 3 0.26 -33.11 11.98
C ARG A 3 0.35 -32.53 13.40
N PHE A 4 1.24 -31.56 13.62
CA PHE A 4 1.09 -30.60 14.71
C PHE A 4 -0.14 -29.73 14.42
N ARG A 5 -1.20 -29.89 15.21
CA ARG A 5 -2.51 -29.23 15.01
C ARG A 5 -2.80 -28.11 16.03
N PHE A 6 -1.81 -27.69 16.83
CA PHE A 6 -2.05 -26.81 17.99
C PHE A 6 -1.40 -25.43 17.94
N MET A 7 -0.68 -25.08 16.87
CA MET A 7 -0.01 -23.77 16.74
C MET A 7 -0.74 -22.65 15.95
N PRO A 8 -1.86 -22.86 15.22
CA PRO A 8 -2.46 -21.77 14.44
C PRO A 8 -3.17 -20.72 15.30
N PHE A 9 -3.59 -21.05 16.53
CA PHE A 9 -4.39 -20.14 17.36
C PHE A 9 -3.57 -19.01 18.00
N VAL A 10 -2.28 -19.21 18.28
CA VAL A 10 -1.39 -18.16 18.81
C VAL A 10 -0.92 -17.22 17.70
N LEU A 11 -0.76 -17.73 16.46
CA LEU A 11 -0.40 -16.92 15.29
C LEU A 11 -1.51 -15.91 14.93
N ILE A 12 -2.78 -16.32 15.01
CA ILE A 12 -3.91 -15.49 14.55
C ILE A 12 -4.10 -14.21 15.40
N PHE A 13 -3.84 -14.26 16.71
CA PHE A 13 -3.96 -13.08 17.59
C PHE A 13 -2.78 -12.10 17.48
N LEU A 14 -1.61 -12.55 17.04
CA LEU A 14 -0.40 -11.72 16.89
C LEU A 14 -0.26 -11.08 15.48
N LEU A 15 -1.06 -11.53 14.50
CA LEU A 15 -1.00 -11.10 13.10
C LEU A 15 -2.05 -10.03 12.72
N ALA A 16 -2.87 -9.60 13.67
CA ALA A 16 -4.05 -8.77 13.43
C ALA A 16 -3.79 -7.25 13.48
N ALA A 17 -2.56 -6.80 13.73
CA ALA A 17 -2.30 -5.42 14.14
C ALA A 17 -1.95 -4.41 13.03
N CYS A 18 -1.86 -4.84 11.76
CA CYS A 18 -2.12 -3.90 10.66
C CYS A 18 -3.62 -3.64 10.69
N SER A 19 -4.07 -2.68 11.52
CA SER A 19 -5.42 -2.12 11.63
C SER A 19 -6.54 -2.99 11.04
N ASP A 20 -7.40 -3.56 11.90
CA ASP A 20 -8.77 -3.85 11.50
C ASP A 20 -9.32 -2.59 10.77
N PRO A 21 -10.11 -2.72 9.70
CA PRO A 21 -10.68 -1.58 8.98
C PRO A 21 -11.57 -0.68 9.85
N GLU A 22 -11.81 -1.07 11.09
CA GLU A 22 -12.24 -0.19 12.16
C GLU A 22 -11.00 0.54 12.72
N GLY A 23 -10.60 1.63 12.04
CA GLY A 23 -9.64 2.58 12.62
C GLY A 23 -10.11 3.07 14.00
N PRO A 24 -9.31 3.86 14.74
CA PRO A 24 -9.78 4.42 16.00
C PRO A 24 -10.99 5.33 15.70
N THR A 25 -12.18 4.78 15.89
CA THR A 25 -13.44 5.50 15.83
C THR A 25 -13.44 6.43 17.02
N LYS A 26 -13.02 7.68 16.83
CA LYS A 26 -13.41 8.79 17.72
C LYS A 26 -14.86 9.21 17.43
N THR A 27 -15.77 8.23 17.37
CA THR A 27 -17.21 8.45 17.40
C THR A 27 -17.78 7.74 18.63
N PRO A 28 -18.48 8.44 19.53
CA PRO A 28 -19.03 7.86 20.74
C PRO A 28 -20.27 7.02 20.38
N ASP A 29 -20.10 5.79 19.92
CA ASP A 29 -21.12 4.74 19.98
C ASP A 29 -20.59 3.43 19.36
N ALA A 30 -19.90 2.64 20.19
CA ALA A 30 -19.77 1.20 19.99
C ALA A 30 -19.64 0.55 21.37
N THR A 31 -20.76 0.18 21.97
CA THR A 31 -20.79 -0.64 23.18
C THR A 31 -20.35 -2.07 22.82
N HIS A 32 -19.10 -2.42 23.08
CA HIS A 32 -18.67 -3.81 23.12
C HIS A 32 -18.85 -4.38 24.53
N GLY A 33 -19.68 -5.43 24.63
CA GLY A 33 -19.89 -6.19 25.85
C GLY A 33 -18.63 -6.97 26.21
N ALA A 34 -18.14 -6.73 27.42
CA ALA A 34 -17.17 -7.58 28.09
C ALA A 34 -17.82 -8.92 28.49
N ASP A 35 -17.08 -10.01 28.31
CA ASP A 35 -16.84 -11.04 29.34
C ASP A 35 -16.03 -12.21 28.72
N VAL A 36 -14.93 -12.60 29.38
CA VAL A 36 -14.68 -13.94 29.98
C VAL A 36 -13.17 -14.15 30.21
N ALA A 37 -12.84 -14.13 31.51
CA ALA A 37 -11.91 -14.94 32.30
C ALA A 37 -10.47 -15.27 31.85
N ASP A 38 -9.55 -14.93 32.76
CA ASP A 38 -8.26 -15.55 33.03
C ASP A 38 -8.31 -17.08 32.94
N ASP A 39 -7.33 -17.68 32.26
CA ASP A 39 -6.81 -18.99 32.68
C ASP A 39 -5.32 -19.16 32.36
N VAL A 40 -4.59 -19.47 33.42
CA VAL A 40 -3.15 -19.71 33.51
C VAL A 40 -2.83 -21.10 32.97
N LEU A 41 -1.81 -21.22 32.09
CA LEU A 41 -1.24 -22.53 31.74
C LEU A 41 0.23 -22.64 32.14
N ALA A 42 0.46 -23.65 32.96
CA ALA A 42 1.69 -24.03 33.60
C ALA A 42 2.72 -24.60 32.62
N ALA A 43 3.99 -24.39 32.97
CA ALA A 43 5.16 -24.92 32.30
C ALA A 43 5.25 -26.45 32.45
N ASP A 44 5.41 -27.16 31.33
CA ASP A 44 5.93 -28.52 31.34
C ASP A 44 7.44 -28.49 31.46
N THR A 45 7.92 -28.98 32.59
CA THR A 45 9.33 -29.20 32.91
C THR A 45 9.88 -30.37 32.10
N LEU A 46 10.83 -30.13 31.22
CA LEU A 46 11.75 -31.15 30.71
C LEU A 46 13.11 -31.00 31.42
N THR A 47 13.43 -32.01 32.22
CA THR A 47 14.71 -32.17 32.93
C THR A 47 15.85 -32.44 31.94
N PRO A 48 17.07 -31.92 32.19
CA PRO A 48 18.24 -32.25 31.41
C PRO A 48 18.85 -33.55 31.95
N ASP A 49 18.85 -34.60 31.15
CA ASP A 49 19.86 -35.67 31.27
C ASP A 49 19.87 -36.52 30.00
N SER A 50 20.86 -36.29 29.14
CA SER A 50 21.66 -37.37 28.56
C SER A 50 22.94 -36.75 28.01
N GLY A 51 24.06 -37.10 28.65
CA GLY A 51 25.38 -36.82 28.12
C GLY A 51 25.52 -37.51 26.77
N LEU A 52 25.62 -36.71 25.71
CA LEU A 52 26.11 -37.14 24.42
C LEU A 52 27.58 -36.74 24.37
N GLU A 53 28.45 -37.73 24.44
CA GLU A 53 29.87 -37.57 24.13
C GLU A 53 29.98 -37.12 22.67
N VAL A 54 30.47 -35.89 22.46
CA VAL A 54 30.91 -35.42 21.16
C VAL A 54 32.19 -36.21 20.83
N GLY A 55 32.08 -37.17 19.93
CA GLY A 55 33.23 -37.83 19.34
C GLY A 55 34.01 -36.82 18.52
N VAL A 56 35.13 -36.33 19.06
CA VAL A 56 36.13 -35.60 18.29
C VAL A 56 36.98 -36.67 17.58
N ASP A 57 36.57 -37.07 16.39
CA ASP A 57 37.43 -37.88 15.52
C ASP A 57 38.55 -36.98 14.97
N VAL A 58 39.70 -37.02 15.64
CA VAL A 58 40.97 -36.49 15.12
C VAL A 58 41.70 -37.64 14.41
N ALA A 59 41.78 -37.59 13.07
CA ALA A 59 42.92 -38.06 12.22
C ALA A 59 42.49 -38.23 10.74
N PRO A 60 43.42 -38.22 9.74
CA PRO A 60 44.88 -38.09 9.80
C PRO A 60 45.45 -36.90 9.01
N ASP A 61 46.74 -36.64 9.24
CA ASP A 61 47.60 -35.69 8.54
C ASP A 61 47.45 -35.72 7.00
N GLY A 62 47.30 -34.54 6.39
CA GLY A 62 47.56 -34.33 4.97
C GLY A 62 46.48 -33.60 4.17
N VAL A 63 45.98 -32.46 4.65
CA VAL A 63 45.38 -31.44 3.78
C VAL A 63 46.38 -30.29 3.70
N ASP A 64 46.83 -29.94 2.49
CA ASP A 64 47.63 -28.74 2.28
C ASP A 64 46.91 -27.57 2.97
N SER A 65 47.53 -27.00 4.00
CA SER A 65 46.93 -25.96 4.82
C SER A 65 46.76 -24.70 3.97
N GLN A 66 45.61 -24.56 3.34
CA GLN A 66 45.24 -23.37 2.58
C GLN A 66 45.27 -22.19 3.54
N ALA A 67 46.07 -21.17 3.23
CA ALA A 67 46.03 -19.91 3.97
C ALA A 67 44.70 -19.21 3.68
N CYS A 68 44.13 -18.58 4.70
CA CYS A 68 42.90 -17.80 4.60
C CYS A 68 43.07 -16.48 5.33
N ALA A 69 42.35 -15.46 4.89
CA ALA A 69 42.15 -14.21 5.61
C ALA A 69 40.73 -14.12 6.17
N LEU A 70 39.76 -14.68 5.44
CA LEU A 70 38.33 -14.61 5.73
C LEU A 70 37.70 -16.01 5.71
N GLN A 71 36.52 -16.15 6.30
CA GLN A 71 35.81 -17.43 6.38
C GLN A 71 35.50 -17.99 4.98
N GLY A 72 35.14 -17.12 4.03
CA GLY A 72 34.83 -17.50 2.66
C GLY A 72 36.04 -17.92 1.80
N ASP A 73 37.28 -17.77 2.29
CA ASP A 73 38.46 -18.21 1.53
C ASP A 73 38.63 -19.73 1.55
N CYS A 74 38.03 -20.39 2.54
CA CYS A 74 38.17 -21.82 2.75
C CYS A 74 37.18 -22.63 1.89
N ALA A 75 37.64 -23.78 1.40
CA ALA A 75 36.77 -24.71 0.66
C ALA A 75 35.64 -25.25 1.55
N LYS A 76 34.55 -25.72 0.92
CA LYS A 76 33.41 -26.34 1.62
C LYS A 76 33.88 -27.43 2.59
N GLY A 77 33.39 -27.41 3.82
CA GLY A 77 33.85 -28.33 4.88
C GLY A 77 34.99 -27.79 5.74
N LEU A 78 35.54 -26.61 5.40
CA LEU A 78 36.61 -25.95 6.13
C LEU A 78 36.15 -24.56 6.62
N PHE A 79 36.82 -24.04 7.65
CA PHE A 79 36.62 -22.68 8.16
C PHE A 79 37.97 -22.00 8.40
N CYS A 80 38.01 -20.67 8.40
CA CYS A 80 39.24 -19.93 8.62
C CYS A 80 39.50 -19.72 10.11
N HIS A 81 40.64 -20.18 10.60
CA HIS A 81 41.06 -20.01 11.99
C HIS A 81 42.54 -19.63 12.04
N HIS A 82 42.84 -18.49 12.67
CA HIS A 82 44.20 -17.94 12.77
C HIS A 82 45.01 -17.94 11.46
N GLY A 83 44.35 -17.64 10.34
CA GLY A 83 44.97 -17.52 9.02
C GLY A 83 45.12 -18.84 8.24
N THR A 84 44.55 -19.93 8.74
CA THR A 84 44.65 -21.26 8.15
C THR A 84 43.26 -21.90 8.04
N CYS A 85 42.98 -22.57 6.92
CA CYS A 85 41.74 -23.33 6.77
C CYS A 85 41.82 -24.64 7.58
N GLU A 86 40.91 -24.80 8.52
CA GLU A 86 40.77 -25.96 9.40
C GLU A 86 39.47 -26.71 9.12
N GLN A 87 39.39 -27.99 9.50
CA GLN A 87 38.20 -28.81 9.30
C GLN A 87 37.04 -28.30 10.15
N ALA A 88 35.91 -28.00 9.50
CA ALA A 88 34.74 -27.52 10.19
C ALA A 88 34.01 -28.65 10.94
N PRO A 89 33.39 -28.37 12.10
CA PRO A 89 32.51 -29.32 12.78
C PRO A 89 31.35 -29.78 11.88
N THR A 90 30.81 -30.96 12.14
CA THR A 90 29.67 -31.52 11.40
C THR A 90 28.36 -31.24 12.12
N CYS A 91 27.27 -31.19 11.37
CA CYS A 91 25.89 -31.10 11.86
C CYS A 91 24.97 -31.97 11.00
N GLN A 92 23.66 -31.99 11.27
CA GLN A 92 22.71 -32.82 10.52
C GLN A 92 21.80 -31.98 9.63
N THR A 93 21.05 -31.06 10.23
CA THR A 93 20.06 -30.22 9.53
C THR A 93 20.19 -28.77 9.94
N LEU A 94 19.60 -27.86 9.16
CA LEU A 94 19.52 -26.43 9.50
C LEU A 94 19.04 -26.18 10.94
N ALA A 95 18.13 -27.02 11.46
CA ALA A 95 17.62 -26.92 12.82
C ALA A 95 18.66 -27.18 13.92
N ASP A 96 19.78 -27.84 13.58
CA ASP A 96 20.86 -28.20 14.49
C ASP A 96 21.93 -27.10 14.64
N TRP A 97 21.62 -25.87 14.23
CA TRP A 97 22.53 -24.71 14.32
C TRP A 97 23.13 -24.51 15.72
N ARG A 98 22.41 -24.86 16.80
CA ARG A 98 22.92 -24.80 18.18
C ARG A 98 24.16 -25.68 18.40
N THR A 99 24.22 -26.84 17.73
CA THR A 99 25.39 -27.72 17.77
C THR A 99 26.60 -27.01 17.17
N CYS A 100 26.41 -26.29 16.07
CA CYS A 100 27.47 -25.51 15.45
C CYS A 100 27.96 -24.37 16.34
N ILE A 101 27.06 -23.64 16.99
CA ILE A 101 27.43 -22.60 17.96
C ILE A 101 28.30 -23.19 19.07
N LEU A 102 27.87 -24.31 19.68
CA LEU A 102 28.62 -24.95 20.76
C LEU A 102 29.99 -25.47 20.30
N ALA A 103 30.03 -26.09 19.11
CA ALA A 103 31.27 -26.62 18.56
C ALA A 103 32.30 -25.52 18.30
N PHE A 104 31.91 -24.43 17.62
CA PHE A 104 32.82 -23.31 17.37
C PHE A 104 33.21 -22.57 18.65
N ASN A 105 32.29 -22.41 19.62
CA ASN A 105 32.64 -21.82 20.91
C ASN A 105 33.57 -22.70 21.77
N THR A 106 33.66 -24.00 21.48
CA THR A 106 34.65 -24.89 22.09
C THR A 106 36.05 -24.69 21.49
N ILE A 107 36.11 -24.26 20.23
CA ILE A 107 37.36 -23.91 19.52
C ILE A 107 37.85 -22.55 20.00
N GLU A 108 37.01 -21.51 19.89
CA GLU A 108 37.30 -20.16 20.34
C GLU A 108 36.01 -19.50 20.84
N GLN A 109 36.05 -18.94 22.05
CA GLN A 109 34.88 -18.29 22.64
C GLN A 109 34.41 -17.12 21.76
N GLY A 110 33.16 -17.16 21.32
CA GLY A 110 32.55 -16.13 20.47
C GLY A 110 32.59 -16.44 18.99
N LEU A 111 33.42 -17.39 18.54
CA LEU A 111 33.49 -17.82 17.14
C LEU A 111 32.14 -18.40 16.66
N GLY A 112 31.40 -19.05 17.55
CA GLY A 112 30.09 -19.61 17.24
C GLY A 112 28.97 -18.58 17.00
N ARG A 113 29.26 -17.28 17.07
CA ARG A 113 28.22 -16.22 17.04
C ARG A 113 27.45 -16.13 15.74
N SER A 114 28.06 -16.46 14.61
CA SER A 114 27.40 -16.52 13.30
C SER A 114 27.35 -17.94 12.74
N ALA A 115 27.52 -18.94 13.60
CA ALA A 115 27.59 -20.33 13.17
C ALA A 115 26.21 -20.86 12.73
N VAL A 116 26.18 -21.52 11.57
CA VAL A 116 24.97 -22.12 10.99
C VAL A 116 25.29 -23.55 10.57
N CYS A 117 24.28 -24.43 10.56
CA CYS A 117 24.39 -25.73 9.93
C CYS A 117 23.92 -25.66 8.47
N ARG A 118 24.78 -26.00 7.51
CA ARG A 118 24.42 -26.11 6.09
C ARG A 118 25.03 -27.36 5.50
N ASP A 119 24.25 -28.11 4.74
CA ASP A 119 24.71 -29.33 4.05
C ASP A 119 25.54 -30.27 4.95
N GLU A 120 25.05 -30.51 6.19
CA GLU A 120 25.69 -31.36 7.20
C GLU A 120 27.05 -30.84 7.75
N VAL A 121 27.41 -29.59 7.46
CA VAL A 121 28.63 -28.91 7.92
C VAL A 121 28.28 -27.64 8.69
N CYS A 122 29.00 -27.39 9.78
CA CYS A 122 28.94 -26.13 10.49
C CYS A 122 29.79 -25.06 9.78
N GLU A 123 29.17 -23.95 9.42
CA GLU A 123 29.83 -22.84 8.71
C GLU A 123 29.66 -21.55 9.52
N ILE A 124 30.60 -20.61 9.37
CA ILE A 124 30.45 -19.24 9.90
C ILE A 124 29.85 -18.37 8.80
N ALA A 125 28.61 -17.92 8.98
CA ALA A 125 27.92 -17.05 8.04
C ALA A 125 28.51 -15.64 8.05
N CYS A 126 28.57 -15.00 6.87
CA CYS A 126 28.84 -13.56 6.78
C CYS A 126 27.64 -12.77 7.30
N LEU A 127 27.86 -11.57 7.84
CA LEU A 127 26.81 -10.63 8.25
C LEU A 127 26.83 -9.36 7.40
N ILE A 128 28.02 -8.93 7.01
CA ILE A 128 28.28 -7.73 6.21
C ILE A 128 29.23 -8.05 5.07
N ASP A 129 29.28 -7.18 4.05
CA ASP A 129 30.16 -7.37 2.90
C ASP A 129 31.65 -7.45 3.30
N ALA A 130 32.05 -6.80 4.39
CA ALA A 130 33.43 -6.83 4.90
C ALA A 130 33.85 -8.19 5.50
N ASP A 131 32.90 -9.10 5.76
CA ASP A 131 33.21 -10.49 6.15
C ASP A 131 33.59 -11.36 4.92
N CYS A 132 33.41 -10.81 3.71
CA CYS A 132 33.63 -11.49 2.45
C CYS A 132 34.88 -10.94 1.73
N ALA A 133 35.47 -11.78 0.88
CA ALA A 133 36.61 -11.37 0.04
C ALA A 133 36.23 -10.23 -0.91
N GLU A 134 37.23 -9.46 -1.37
CA GLU A 134 37.01 -8.32 -2.26
C GLU A 134 36.19 -8.71 -3.50
N GLY A 135 35.16 -7.91 -3.82
CA GLY A 135 34.24 -8.15 -4.94
C GLY A 135 33.13 -9.17 -4.65
N LEU A 136 33.06 -9.70 -3.42
CA LEU A 136 31.91 -10.48 -2.94
C LEU A 136 30.98 -9.60 -2.09
N THR A 137 29.70 -9.95 -2.04
CA THR A 137 28.70 -9.36 -1.17
C THR A 137 28.09 -10.41 -0.25
N CYS A 138 27.81 -10.04 0.98
CA CYS A 138 27.10 -10.89 1.92
C CYS A 138 25.59 -10.88 1.61
N SER A 139 25.09 -11.99 1.11
CA SER A 139 23.70 -12.16 0.70
C SER A 139 23.22 -13.58 0.93
N ASP A 140 22.10 -13.99 0.31
CA ASP A 140 21.55 -15.35 0.35
C ASP A 140 21.51 -15.95 1.77
N HIS A 141 21.15 -15.07 2.69
CA HIS A 141 21.04 -15.36 4.13
C HIS A 141 22.36 -15.78 4.79
N GLY A 142 23.49 -15.16 4.43
CA GLY A 142 24.78 -15.34 5.09
C GLY A 142 25.86 -16.02 4.26
N HIS A 143 25.72 -15.97 2.93
CA HIS A 143 26.71 -16.45 1.96
C HIS A 143 27.42 -15.28 1.28
N CYS A 144 28.73 -15.42 1.11
CA CYS A 144 29.51 -14.51 0.27
C CYS A 144 29.35 -14.91 -1.20
N ILE A 145 28.63 -14.10 -1.97
CA ILE A 145 28.43 -14.31 -3.40
C ILE A 145 29.13 -13.24 -4.23
N ARG A 146 29.48 -13.54 -5.47
CA ARG A 146 30.11 -12.56 -6.36
C ARG A 146 29.14 -11.41 -6.65
N PHE A 147 29.54 -10.19 -6.34
CA PHE A 147 28.86 -9.01 -6.88
C PHE A 147 29.28 -8.83 -8.33
N ASP A 148 28.32 -8.86 -9.25
CA ASP A 148 28.58 -8.81 -10.70
C ASP A 148 28.23 -7.45 -11.32
N GLY A 149 27.89 -6.45 -10.50
CA GLY A 149 27.53 -5.11 -10.95
C GLY A 149 28.74 -4.24 -11.28
N ASP A 150 28.58 -3.40 -12.30
CA ASP A 150 29.55 -2.36 -12.64
C ASP A 150 29.18 -1.05 -11.92
N LEU A 151 30.04 -0.60 -11.01
CA LEU A 151 29.89 0.65 -10.25
C LEU A 151 30.74 1.81 -10.82
N SER A 152 31.39 1.61 -11.97
CA SER A 152 32.31 2.58 -12.58
C SER A 152 31.67 3.45 -13.66
N GLY A 153 30.42 3.17 -14.02
CA GLY A 153 29.68 3.90 -15.05
C GLY A 153 29.48 5.39 -14.71
N PRO A 154 29.51 6.29 -15.70
CA PRO A 154 29.17 7.68 -15.46
C PRO A 154 27.69 7.82 -15.10
N LEU A 155 27.37 8.82 -14.28
CA LEU A 155 25.99 9.14 -13.93
C LEU A 155 25.17 9.55 -15.18
N PRO A 156 23.86 9.32 -15.20
CA PRO A 156 22.95 9.77 -16.25
C PRO A 156 22.98 11.31 -16.41
N GLY A 157 22.97 11.77 -17.66
CA GLY A 157 23.14 13.18 -18.02
C GLY A 157 24.33 13.45 -18.95
N GLY A 158 24.40 14.68 -19.45
CA GLY A 158 25.43 15.19 -20.33
C GLY A 158 26.47 16.06 -19.60
N ALA A 159 27.19 16.86 -20.38
CA ALA A 159 28.32 17.66 -19.87
C ALA A 159 27.94 19.10 -19.48
N ALA A 160 26.73 19.57 -19.80
CA ALA A 160 26.35 20.97 -19.66
C ALA A 160 24.85 21.16 -19.44
N ARG A 161 24.49 22.15 -18.62
CA ARG A 161 23.11 22.44 -18.25
C ARG A 161 22.31 22.94 -19.44
N THR A 162 21.08 22.46 -19.55
CA THR A 162 20.07 22.89 -20.51
C THR A 162 18.76 23.18 -19.79
N ASP A 163 17.77 23.67 -20.54
CA ASP A 163 16.39 23.70 -20.07
C ASP A 163 15.91 22.28 -19.74
N LEU A 164 15.03 22.20 -18.75
CA LEU A 164 14.45 20.98 -18.24
C LEU A 164 13.67 20.25 -19.34
N ARG A 165 13.85 18.95 -19.38
CA ARG A 165 13.00 18.01 -20.08
C ARG A 165 12.39 17.07 -19.07
N ALA A 166 11.16 16.66 -19.32
CA ALA A 166 10.47 15.68 -18.50
C ALA A 166 9.70 14.70 -19.36
N GLY A 167 9.51 13.50 -18.85
CA GLY A 167 8.63 12.50 -19.44
C GLY A 167 7.98 11.67 -18.35
N ALA A 168 6.72 11.29 -18.56
CA ALA A 168 5.95 10.51 -17.61
C ALA A 168 5.40 9.23 -18.25
N SER A 169 5.21 8.18 -17.46
CA SER A 169 4.63 6.92 -17.91
C SER A 169 3.58 6.39 -16.94
N ASN A 170 2.70 5.53 -17.47
CA ASN A 170 1.66 4.84 -16.72
C ASN A 170 1.55 3.39 -17.23
N VAL A 171 2.36 2.49 -16.66
CA VAL A 171 2.53 1.10 -17.13
C VAL A 171 1.70 0.15 -16.28
N LEU A 172 0.77 -0.57 -16.89
CA LEU A 172 -0.02 -1.60 -16.21
C LEU A 172 0.91 -2.71 -15.71
N MET A 173 0.87 -3.01 -14.42
CA MET A 173 1.76 -4.01 -13.82
C MET A 173 1.42 -5.42 -14.28
N ASN A 174 2.45 -6.24 -14.51
CA ASN A 174 2.28 -7.60 -14.97
C ASN A 174 2.23 -8.61 -13.79
N PHE A 175 1.04 -9.13 -13.50
CA PHE A 175 0.83 -10.25 -12.56
C PHE A 175 -0.54 -10.89 -12.82
N PRO A 176 -0.77 -12.16 -12.42
CA PRO A 176 -2.06 -12.81 -12.59
C PRO A 176 -3.00 -12.53 -11.41
N ILE A 177 -4.31 -12.52 -11.68
CA ILE A 177 -5.31 -12.70 -10.61
C ILE A 177 -5.08 -14.06 -9.96
N GLY A 178 -5.12 -14.11 -8.63
CA GLY A 178 -4.75 -15.29 -7.83
C GLY A 178 -3.38 -15.19 -7.18
N LEU A 179 -2.52 -14.24 -7.57
CA LEU A 179 -1.32 -13.89 -6.80
C LEU A 179 -1.72 -13.30 -5.44
N SER A 180 -0.88 -13.50 -4.42
CA SER A 180 -1.09 -12.96 -3.08
C SER A 180 -0.93 -11.45 -3.04
N MET A 181 -1.60 -10.83 -2.06
CA MET A 181 -1.46 -9.40 -1.76
C MET A 181 -0.59 -9.18 -0.53
N GLY A 182 0.29 -8.18 -0.59
CA GLY A 182 1.16 -7.80 0.53
C GLY A 182 0.41 -7.03 1.63
N GLY A 183 0.96 -6.97 2.84
CA GLY A 183 0.48 -6.11 3.93
C GLY A 183 -0.07 -6.90 5.11
N TYR A 184 -1.30 -7.39 4.96
CA TYR A 184 -2.01 -8.00 6.08
C TYR A 184 -1.57 -9.43 6.36
N GLY A 185 -0.93 -9.65 7.53
CA GLY A 185 -0.66 -10.98 8.07
C GLY A 185 -1.92 -11.82 8.35
N SER A 186 -3.08 -11.17 8.52
CA SER A 186 -4.39 -11.84 8.63
C SER A 186 -4.80 -12.61 7.36
N ARG A 187 -4.10 -12.41 6.23
CA ARG A 187 -4.24 -13.23 5.01
C ARG A 187 -3.42 -14.52 5.05
N ALA A 188 -2.75 -14.84 6.16
CA ALA A 188 -2.00 -16.09 6.29
C ALA A 188 -2.85 -17.32 5.92
N GLY A 189 -2.29 -18.16 5.05
CA GLY A 189 -2.95 -19.36 4.54
C GLY A 189 -1.97 -20.22 3.75
N SER A 190 -1.96 -21.53 3.99
CA SER A 190 -0.95 -22.40 3.38
C SER A 190 -1.42 -23.02 2.07
N ASN A 191 -0.67 -22.78 0.99
CA ASN A 191 -0.82 -23.40 -0.33
C ASN A 191 -2.27 -23.38 -0.86
N MET A 192 -2.93 -22.23 -0.71
CA MET A 192 -4.35 -22.06 -1.04
C MET A 192 -4.62 -21.75 -2.53
N GLY A 193 -3.59 -21.76 -3.38
CA GLY A 193 -3.72 -21.50 -4.82
C GLY A 193 -2.39 -21.67 -5.57
N ARG A 194 -2.42 -21.60 -6.90
CA ARG A 194 -1.24 -21.82 -7.77
C ARG A 194 -0.14 -20.77 -7.54
N TYR A 195 -0.53 -19.53 -7.29
CA TYR A 195 0.37 -18.39 -7.24
C TYR A 195 0.79 -18.00 -5.81
N VAL A 196 0.42 -18.79 -4.79
CA VAL A 196 0.62 -18.45 -3.36
C VAL A 196 1.21 -19.62 -2.57
N LYS A 197 1.95 -19.35 -1.48
CA LYS A 197 2.52 -20.38 -0.59
C LYS A 197 2.07 -20.23 0.86
N SER A 198 2.14 -19.02 1.41
CA SER A 198 1.87 -18.70 2.83
C SER A 198 0.78 -17.65 3.06
N LEU A 199 0.21 -17.07 1.99
CA LEU A 199 -0.97 -16.19 2.05
C LEU A 199 -2.13 -16.72 1.19
N ARG A 200 -3.34 -16.15 1.39
CA ARG A 200 -4.52 -16.38 0.54
C ARG A 200 -4.35 -15.73 -0.86
N PRO A 201 -4.89 -16.35 -1.92
CA PRO A 201 -4.89 -15.77 -3.26
C PRO A 201 -5.91 -14.63 -3.38
N SER A 202 -5.67 -13.69 -4.29
CA SER A 202 -6.69 -12.74 -4.74
C SER A 202 -7.78 -13.43 -5.58
N HIS A 203 -8.98 -12.86 -5.60
CA HIS A 203 -10.13 -13.34 -6.37
C HIS A 203 -10.54 -12.38 -7.50
N GLY A 204 -9.93 -11.21 -7.56
CA GLY A 204 -10.21 -10.18 -8.56
C GLY A 204 -9.42 -8.89 -8.31
N GLN A 205 -9.84 -7.84 -9.00
CA GLN A 205 -9.31 -6.48 -8.86
C GLN A 205 -10.47 -5.47 -8.82
N LEU A 206 -10.35 -4.42 -7.99
CA LEU A 206 -11.25 -3.27 -8.03
C LEU A 206 -10.94 -2.36 -9.22
N HIS A 207 -9.65 -2.26 -9.57
CA HIS A 207 -9.14 -1.47 -10.69
C HIS A 207 -7.72 -1.95 -11.07
N GLY A 208 -7.16 -1.40 -12.14
CA GLY A 208 -5.83 -1.75 -12.62
C GLY A 208 -4.73 -1.13 -11.76
N LEU A 209 -3.67 -1.90 -11.46
CA LEU A 209 -2.49 -1.40 -10.75
C LEU A 209 -1.40 -0.98 -11.74
N PHE A 210 -0.92 0.26 -11.63
CA PHE A 210 0.04 0.86 -12.57
C PHE A 210 1.34 1.28 -11.89
N ALA A 211 2.47 0.87 -12.46
CA ALA A 211 3.77 1.46 -12.20
C ALA A 211 3.87 2.79 -12.94
N ARG A 212 4.19 3.88 -12.24
CA ARG A 212 4.27 5.22 -12.81
C ARG A 212 5.67 5.76 -12.61
N ALA A 213 6.25 6.30 -13.66
CA ALA A 213 7.55 6.94 -13.57
C ALA A 213 7.51 8.38 -14.07
N LEU A 214 8.31 9.23 -13.44
CA LEU A 214 8.62 10.58 -13.85
C LEU A 214 10.14 10.67 -14.06
N ALA A 215 10.55 10.89 -15.31
CA ALA A 215 11.94 11.13 -15.66
C ALA A 215 12.16 12.64 -15.83
N LEU A 216 13.23 13.18 -15.25
CA LEU A 216 13.65 14.56 -15.34
C LEU A 216 15.07 14.63 -15.90
N ASP A 217 15.36 15.59 -16.77
CA ASP A 217 16.66 15.80 -17.40
C ASP A 217 16.94 17.30 -17.52
N ASN A 218 18.02 17.79 -16.91
CA ASN A 218 18.48 19.18 -17.06
C ASN A 218 19.74 19.31 -17.92
N GLY A 219 20.08 18.28 -18.70
CA GLY A 219 21.26 18.22 -19.56
C GLY A 219 22.56 17.83 -18.83
N GLU A 220 22.66 18.04 -17.51
CA GLU A 220 23.80 17.60 -16.67
C GLU A 220 23.48 16.35 -15.87
N ARG A 221 22.22 16.21 -15.45
CA ARG A 221 21.75 15.14 -14.60
C ARG A 221 20.37 14.68 -15.07
N GLU A 222 20.21 13.36 -15.19
CA GLU A 222 18.88 12.73 -15.31
C GLU A 222 18.52 12.09 -13.98
N LEU A 223 17.25 12.22 -13.54
CA LEU A 223 16.69 11.53 -12.37
C LEU A 223 15.40 10.82 -12.78
N ILE A 224 15.11 9.66 -12.19
CA ILE A 224 13.83 8.95 -12.34
C ILE A 224 13.22 8.70 -10.97
N PHE A 225 11.97 9.11 -10.82
CA PHE A 225 11.09 8.78 -9.70
C PHE A 225 10.10 7.71 -10.17
N ILE A 226 10.00 6.61 -9.44
CA ILE A 226 9.05 5.52 -9.75
C ILE A 226 8.16 5.27 -8.54
N ARG A 227 6.85 5.38 -8.76
CA ARG A 227 5.78 5.00 -7.82
C ARG A 227 5.27 3.63 -8.19
N LEU A 228 5.26 2.70 -7.23
CA LEU A 228 4.76 1.35 -7.38
C LEU A 228 3.59 1.09 -6.39
N PRO A 229 2.43 0.55 -6.85
CA PRO A 229 1.34 0.15 -5.98
C PRO A 229 1.63 -1.23 -5.37
N ILE A 230 2.65 -1.27 -4.51
CA ILE A 230 3.09 -2.42 -3.74
C ILE A 230 3.28 -2.02 -2.27
N ILE A 231 3.38 -2.99 -1.37
CA ILE A 231 3.60 -2.71 0.05
C ILE A 231 4.91 -1.95 0.29
N PHE A 232 6.02 -2.29 -0.37
CA PHE A 232 7.26 -1.51 -0.28
C PHE A 232 8.28 -1.90 -1.37
N PRO A 233 9.23 -1.01 -1.72
CA PRO A 233 10.37 -1.36 -2.54
C PRO A 233 11.44 -2.08 -1.71
N THR A 234 12.41 -2.70 -2.38
CA THR A 234 13.54 -3.36 -1.74
C THR A 234 14.86 -2.93 -2.40
N MET A 235 15.98 -3.02 -1.68
CA MET A 235 17.29 -2.74 -2.29
C MET A 235 17.59 -3.67 -3.47
N ALA A 236 17.16 -4.93 -3.39
CA ALA A 236 17.33 -5.90 -4.48
C ALA A 236 16.55 -5.47 -5.74
N LEU A 237 15.32 -4.95 -5.56
CA LEU A 237 14.55 -4.36 -6.67
C LEU A 237 15.27 -3.14 -7.25
N HIS A 238 15.75 -2.22 -6.41
CA HIS A 238 16.49 -1.03 -6.85
C HIS A 238 17.73 -1.40 -7.67
N GLU A 239 18.54 -2.32 -7.17
CA GLU A 239 19.74 -2.81 -7.84
C GLU A 239 19.42 -3.51 -9.17
N ALA A 240 18.41 -4.38 -9.21
CA ALA A 240 18.01 -5.09 -10.42
C ALA A 240 17.53 -4.12 -11.52
N VAL A 241 16.76 -3.10 -11.15
CA VAL A 241 16.27 -2.06 -12.07
C VAL A 241 17.42 -1.16 -12.54
N ALA A 242 18.25 -0.67 -11.62
CA ALA A 242 19.38 0.20 -11.94
C ALA A 242 20.36 -0.48 -12.91
N ARG A 243 20.61 -1.77 -12.71
CA ARG A 243 21.45 -2.58 -13.60
C ARG A 243 20.87 -2.76 -14.98
N LYS A 244 19.58 -3.11 -15.11
CA LYS A 244 18.94 -3.22 -16.42
C LYS A 244 18.95 -1.88 -17.16
N LEU A 245 18.73 -0.78 -16.46
CA LEU A 245 18.87 0.57 -17.03
C LEU A 245 20.32 0.85 -17.44
N GLN A 246 21.31 0.45 -16.64
CA GLN A 246 22.73 0.60 -16.98
C GLN A 246 23.11 -0.20 -18.22
N GLU A 247 22.63 -1.44 -18.36
CA GLU A 247 22.82 -2.25 -19.56
C GLU A 247 22.20 -1.59 -20.80
N GLN A 248 21.03 -0.97 -20.66
CA GLN A 248 20.34 -0.28 -21.75
C GLN A 248 20.97 1.06 -22.14
N THR A 249 21.62 1.74 -21.21
CA THR A 249 22.00 3.16 -21.36
C THR A 249 23.50 3.43 -21.28
N GLY A 250 24.28 2.49 -20.73
CA GLY A 250 25.69 2.66 -20.40
C GLY A 250 25.95 3.62 -19.23
N ARG A 251 24.94 3.93 -18.40
CA ARG A 251 25.03 4.90 -17.28
C ARG A 251 24.67 4.24 -15.95
N ASP A 252 25.31 4.65 -14.85
CA ASP A 252 24.99 4.10 -13.52
C ASP A 252 23.81 4.85 -12.88
N TRP A 253 22.67 4.18 -12.77
CA TRP A 253 21.42 4.76 -12.27
C TRP A 253 21.28 4.73 -10.74
N ARG A 254 22.23 4.16 -9.99
CA ARG A 254 22.09 3.94 -8.54
C ARG A 254 21.95 5.22 -7.70
N ASP A 255 22.47 6.34 -8.19
CA ASP A 255 22.31 7.66 -7.60
C ASP A 255 21.28 8.53 -8.33
N SER A 256 20.55 7.97 -9.29
CA SER A 256 19.61 8.71 -10.15
C SER A 256 18.24 8.03 -10.23
N LEU A 257 18.00 7.02 -9.41
CA LEU A 257 16.78 6.23 -9.36
C LEU A 257 16.19 6.26 -7.95
N VAL A 258 14.96 6.73 -7.85
CA VAL A 258 14.17 6.72 -6.62
C VAL A 258 12.92 5.88 -6.83
N ILE A 259 12.79 4.81 -6.06
CA ILE A 259 11.61 3.94 -6.10
C ILE A 259 10.90 4.06 -4.75
N SER A 260 9.59 4.33 -4.79
CA SER A 260 8.71 4.35 -3.63
C SER A 260 7.51 3.42 -3.84
N GLY A 261 7.10 2.76 -2.77
CA GLY A 261 5.85 2.02 -2.70
C GLY A 261 4.75 2.93 -2.16
N THR A 262 3.54 2.86 -2.69
CA THR A 262 2.39 3.57 -2.08
C THR A 262 1.96 2.96 -0.75
N HIS A 263 2.61 1.86 -0.36
CA HIS A 263 2.27 1.07 0.81
C HIS A 263 0.84 0.55 0.79
N THR A 264 0.33 0.22 -0.41
CA THR A 264 -0.95 -0.47 -0.52
C THR A 264 -0.84 -1.88 0.05
N HIS A 265 -1.76 -2.22 0.96
CA HIS A 265 -1.93 -3.58 1.49
C HIS A 265 -2.74 -4.47 0.54
N SER A 266 -2.90 -4.07 -0.70
CA SER A 266 -3.72 -4.77 -1.69
C SER A 266 -3.02 -4.82 -3.06
N GLY A 267 -1.70 -4.64 -3.09
CA GLY A 267 -0.85 -4.83 -4.27
C GLY A 267 -0.17 -6.21 -4.32
N PRO A 268 0.42 -6.61 -5.46
CA PRO A 268 1.10 -7.91 -5.62
C PRO A 268 2.28 -8.07 -4.65
N THR A 269 2.60 -9.31 -4.25
CA THR A 269 3.75 -9.64 -3.36
C THR A 269 4.61 -10.80 -3.89
N ARG A 270 5.35 -11.52 -3.03
CA ARG A 270 6.32 -12.59 -3.34
C ARG A 270 7.65 -12.14 -3.94
N TYR A 271 8.04 -10.90 -3.70
CA TYR A 271 9.29 -10.31 -4.20
C TYR A 271 10.31 -10.02 -3.08
N TRP A 272 9.94 -10.23 -1.81
CA TRP A 272 10.87 -10.04 -0.69
C TRP A 272 11.69 -11.31 -0.47
N HIS A 273 13.02 -11.19 -0.50
CA HIS A 273 13.96 -12.32 -0.41
C HIS A 273 14.08 -12.79 1.05
N LEU A 274 13.00 -13.38 1.57
CA LEU A 274 12.96 -14.07 2.85
C LEU A 274 13.35 -15.56 2.66
N PRO A 275 13.99 -16.19 3.65
CA PRO A 275 14.31 -17.61 3.57
C PRO A 275 13.03 -18.46 3.67
N ASP A 276 12.83 -19.37 2.73
CA ASP A 276 11.58 -20.13 2.58
C ASP A 276 11.54 -21.45 3.38
N ASP A 277 12.67 -21.85 3.95
CA ASP A 277 12.96 -22.99 4.81
C ASP A 277 13.22 -22.55 6.27
N ALA A 278 12.60 -21.45 6.69
CA ALA A 278 12.64 -20.92 8.06
C ALA A 278 11.84 -21.79 9.05
N ALA A 279 12.09 -21.60 10.35
CA ALA A 279 11.41 -22.32 11.43
C ALA A 279 9.90 -22.00 11.49
N LEU A 280 9.53 -20.80 11.03
CA LEU A 280 8.17 -20.38 10.73
C LEU A 280 8.13 -19.78 9.32
N PRO A 281 7.02 -19.92 8.57
CA PRO A 281 6.88 -19.31 7.24
C PRO A 281 6.88 -17.79 7.36
N LEU A 282 8.04 -17.16 7.17
CA LEU A 282 8.20 -15.71 7.37
C LEU A 282 7.35 -14.90 6.39
N GLY A 283 7.07 -15.45 5.20
CA GLY A 283 6.13 -14.86 4.26
C GLY A 283 4.70 -14.73 4.80
N ALA A 284 4.29 -15.56 5.77
CA ALA A 284 2.99 -15.46 6.42
C ALA A 284 2.80 -14.13 7.19
N LEU A 285 3.88 -13.39 7.44
CA LEU A 285 3.86 -12.04 8.03
C LEU A 285 3.44 -10.95 7.02
N GLY A 286 2.68 -11.31 5.99
CA GLY A 286 2.09 -10.35 5.04
C GLY A 286 2.88 -10.13 3.75
N THR A 287 3.85 -10.98 3.39
CA THR A 287 4.59 -10.84 2.11
C THR A 287 4.58 -12.08 1.23
N ASP A 288 4.07 -13.20 1.73
CA ASP A 288 4.16 -14.54 1.13
C ASP A 288 5.63 -14.93 0.84
N GLU A 289 5.86 -16.18 0.46
CA GLU A 289 7.24 -16.65 0.23
C GLU A 289 7.77 -16.14 -1.11
N PHE A 290 9.08 -15.85 -1.13
CA PHE A 290 9.77 -15.37 -2.32
C PHE A 290 9.48 -16.23 -3.56
N SER A 291 9.39 -15.59 -4.72
CA SER A 291 9.39 -16.23 -6.02
C SER A 291 10.21 -15.40 -7.00
N GLN A 292 11.19 -16.03 -7.64
CA GLN A 292 11.98 -15.38 -8.67
C GLN A 292 11.10 -14.92 -9.83
N VAL A 293 10.08 -15.69 -10.19
CA VAL A 293 9.15 -15.35 -11.28
C VAL A 293 8.36 -14.08 -10.96
N ALA A 294 7.84 -13.94 -9.74
CA ALA A 294 7.10 -12.74 -9.32
C ALA A 294 8.02 -11.52 -9.19
N PHE A 295 9.24 -11.71 -8.67
CA PHE A 295 10.26 -10.67 -8.61
C PHE A 295 10.66 -10.17 -10.02
N ASP A 296 10.86 -11.08 -10.97
CA ASP A 296 11.20 -10.73 -12.36
C ASP A 296 10.08 -9.92 -13.02
N TRP A 297 8.80 -10.29 -12.81
CA TRP A 297 7.67 -9.50 -13.31
C TRP A 297 7.65 -8.07 -12.76
N LEU A 298 7.95 -7.90 -11.47
CA LEU A 298 8.04 -6.60 -10.83
C LEU A 298 9.21 -5.78 -11.39
N VAL A 299 10.39 -6.40 -11.53
CA VAL A 299 11.59 -5.76 -12.12
C VAL A 299 11.30 -5.31 -13.55
N ASP A 300 10.77 -6.19 -14.39
CA ASP A 300 10.51 -5.89 -15.80
C ASP A 300 9.48 -4.77 -15.96
N THR A 301 8.40 -4.81 -15.17
CA THR A 301 7.41 -3.74 -15.14
C THR A 301 8.03 -2.39 -14.73
N THR A 302 8.92 -2.41 -13.73
CA THR A 302 9.57 -1.19 -13.20
C THR A 302 10.55 -0.60 -14.20
N VAL A 303 11.33 -1.45 -14.88
CA VAL A 303 12.24 -1.03 -15.97
C VAL A 303 11.46 -0.49 -17.16
N GLU A 304 10.32 -1.10 -17.50
CA GLU A 304 9.46 -0.61 -18.58
C GLU A 304 8.90 0.77 -18.26
N ALA A 305 8.41 1.00 -17.03
CA ALA A 305 7.96 2.32 -16.60
C ALA A 305 9.05 3.38 -16.72
N ALA A 306 10.26 3.09 -16.24
CA ALA A 306 11.42 3.97 -16.38
C ALA A 306 11.78 4.25 -17.85
N SER A 307 11.78 3.21 -18.69
CA SER A 307 12.12 3.30 -20.11
C SER A 307 11.10 4.13 -20.89
N GLN A 308 9.79 3.92 -20.64
CA GLN A 308 8.73 4.70 -21.26
C GLN A 308 8.76 6.17 -20.84
N ALA A 309 9.02 6.46 -19.56
CA ALA A 309 9.13 7.85 -19.09
C ALA A 309 10.29 8.58 -19.79
N ARG A 310 11.45 7.92 -19.95
CA ARG A 310 12.57 8.50 -20.70
C ARG A 310 12.30 8.63 -22.19
N ALA A 311 11.60 7.65 -22.79
CA ALA A 311 11.19 7.73 -24.19
C ALA A 311 10.22 8.90 -24.45
N ALA A 312 9.49 9.34 -23.41
CA ALA A 312 8.54 10.44 -23.45
C ALA A 312 9.16 11.83 -23.16
N PHE A 313 10.49 11.96 -23.08
CA PHE A 313 11.11 13.26 -22.77
C PHE A 313 10.76 14.36 -23.78
N GLU A 314 10.11 15.41 -23.29
CA GLU A 314 9.83 16.65 -24.00
C GLU A 314 10.28 17.89 -23.21
N PRO A 315 10.46 19.06 -23.85
CA PRO A 315 10.75 20.30 -23.13
C PRO A 315 9.67 20.59 -22.07
N ALA A 316 10.10 20.83 -20.84
CA ALA A 316 9.23 20.86 -19.69
C ALA A 316 9.50 22.06 -18.78
N ARG A 317 8.53 22.34 -17.92
CA ARG A 317 8.64 23.28 -16.81
C ARG A 317 8.24 22.56 -15.54
N MET A 318 8.88 22.88 -14.42
CA MET A 318 8.53 22.29 -13.13
C MET A 318 8.46 23.37 -12.04
N GLY A 319 7.61 23.13 -11.05
CA GLY A 319 7.44 23.93 -9.85
C GLY A 319 7.15 23.04 -8.66
N TRP A 320 7.41 23.54 -7.45
CA TRP A 320 7.12 22.82 -6.22
C TRP A 320 6.49 23.73 -5.16
N ASP A 321 5.71 23.14 -4.26
CA ASP A 321 5.18 23.81 -3.07
C ASP A 321 5.03 22.79 -1.92
N ILE A 322 5.21 23.27 -0.68
CA ILE A 322 4.87 22.52 0.53
C ILE A 322 3.71 23.26 1.19
N MET A 323 2.53 22.64 1.15
CA MET A 323 1.37 23.11 1.90
C MET A 323 1.59 22.78 3.37
N GLU A 324 1.94 23.77 4.18
CA GLU A 324 2.43 23.58 5.54
C GLU A 324 1.41 23.06 6.57
N ALA A 325 0.12 23.12 6.25
CA ALA A 325 -1.00 22.78 7.12
C ALA A 325 -2.23 22.38 6.27
N PHE A 326 -2.14 21.27 5.55
CA PHE A 326 -3.20 20.87 4.61
C PHE A 326 -4.32 20.02 5.25
N ASP A 327 -4.04 19.36 6.39
CA ASP A 327 -4.95 18.40 7.04
C ASP A 327 -4.98 18.51 8.58
N THR A 328 -5.03 19.72 9.14
CA THR A 328 -4.98 19.92 10.61
C THR A 328 -6.24 19.47 11.38
N ASP A 329 -7.25 18.98 10.68
CA ASP A 329 -8.52 18.48 11.23
C ASP A 329 -8.72 16.98 10.98
N ASP A 330 -7.66 16.26 10.58
CA ASP A 330 -7.61 14.81 10.44
C ASP A 330 -8.69 14.24 9.49
N LEU A 331 -8.98 14.92 8.37
CA LEU A 331 -9.94 14.42 7.39
C LEU A 331 -9.33 13.53 6.31
N ILE A 332 -8.02 13.63 6.06
CA ILE A 332 -7.31 12.83 5.05
C ILE A 332 -6.53 11.70 5.71
N ALA A 333 -5.72 12.01 6.73
CA ALA A 333 -4.95 11.03 7.49
C ALA A 333 -4.84 11.50 8.95
N SER A 334 -4.48 10.58 9.85
CA SER A 334 -4.17 10.96 11.23
C SER A 334 -3.30 9.93 11.92
N ASP A 335 -2.63 10.36 12.97
CA ASP A 335 -1.88 9.50 13.88
C ASP A 335 -2.76 8.39 14.47
N ARG A 336 -2.19 7.19 14.51
CA ARG A 336 -2.76 6.00 15.13
C ARG A 336 -1.89 5.46 16.27
N TRP A 337 -0.71 6.03 16.51
CA TRP A 337 0.23 5.57 17.53
C TRP A 337 -0.14 6.16 18.90
N GLY A 338 -1.19 5.61 19.49
CA GLY A 338 -1.84 6.14 20.69
C GLY A 338 -0.98 6.14 21.96
N GLU A 339 0.10 5.35 22.00
CA GLU A 339 1.04 5.27 23.12
C GLU A 339 1.97 6.51 23.21
N THR A 340 2.05 7.32 22.15
CA THR A 340 2.82 8.57 22.14
C THR A 340 1.91 9.80 22.19
N PRO A 341 2.40 11.00 22.58
CA PRO A 341 1.66 12.23 22.36
C PRO A 341 1.42 12.49 20.86
N PRO A 342 0.32 13.15 20.46
CA PRO A 342 0.03 13.38 19.05
C PRO A 342 1.18 14.08 18.29
N PHE A 343 1.56 13.53 17.14
CA PHE A 343 2.62 14.08 16.29
C PHE A 343 2.31 13.95 14.78
N ASP A 344 1.31 14.70 14.30
CA ASP A 344 0.95 14.71 12.88
C ASP A 344 1.72 15.78 12.12
N ASP A 345 2.57 15.38 11.16
CA ASP A 345 3.13 16.31 10.17
C ASP A 345 2.11 16.53 9.03
N ASN A 346 1.20 17.48 9.21
CA ASN A 346 0.14 17.80 8.24
C ASN A 346 0.64 18.65 7.06
N ARG A 347 1.81 18.30 6.51
CA ARG A 347 2.39 18.93 5.32
C ARG A 347 2.15 18.08 4.07
N LEU A 348 1.90 18.76 2.95
CA LEU A 348 1.80 18.13 1.62
C LEU A 348 2.84 18.74 0.68
N LEU A 349 3.79 17.94 0.22
CA LEU A 349 4.67 18.32 -0.90
C LEU A 349 3.95 18.05 -2.22
N THR A 350 4.00 19.00 -3.15
CA THR A 350 3.57 18.82 -4.54
C THR A 350 4.68 19.27 -5.49
N LEU A 351 5.03 18.43 -6.46
CA LEU A 351 5.79 18.78 -7.65
C LEU A 351 4.84 18.78 -8.85
N ARG A 352 4.69 19.94 -9.49
CA ARG A 352 3.92 20.10 -10.71
C ARG A 352 4.87 20.15 -11.90
N VAL A 353 4.69 19.24 -12.85
CA VAL A 353 5.45 19.20 -14.10
C VAL A 353 4.51 19.53 -15.24
N ASP A 354 4.86 20.56 -16.00
CA ASP A 354 4.15 21.01 -17.20
C ASP A 354 5.01 20.80 -18.44
N ASP A 355 4.38 20.79 -19.61
CA ASP A 355 5.10 20.99 -20.87
C ASP A 355 5.58 22.44 -21.03
N ALA A 356 6.30 22.72 -22.11
CA ALA A 356 6.78 24.06 -22.42
C ALA A 356 5.67 25.13 -22.51
N ALA A 357 4.42 24.74 -22.82
CA ALA A 357 3.28 25.64 -22.89
C ALA A 357 2.62 25.90 -21.52
N GLY A 358 3.04 25.18 -20.47
CA GLY A 358 2.45 25.28 -19.13
C GLY A 358 1.24 24.38 -18.92
N VAL A 359 1.00 23.41 -19.81
CA VAL A 359 -0.07 22.42 -19.64
C VAL A 359 0.48 21.25 -18.81
N PRO A 360 -0.20 20.81 -17.73
CA PRO A 360 0.28 19.72 -16.88
C PRO A 360 0.60 18.43 -17.65
N LEU A 361 1.73 17.81 -17.30
CA LEU A 361 2.22 16.51 -17.78
C LEU A 361 2.16 15.42 -16.72
N ALA A 362 2.51 15.77 -15.48
CA ALA A 362 2.47 14.86 -14.35
C ALA A 362 2.43 15.65 -13.04
N ILE A 363 1.87 15.02 -12.01
CA ILE A 363 1.83 15.55 -10.65
C ILE A 363 2.45 14.52 -9.72
N LEU A 364 3.50 14.89 -8.99
CA LEU A 364 3.98 14.09 -7.85
C LEU A 364 3.52 14.78 -6.58
N PHE A 365 2.93 14.04 -5.65
CA PHE A 365 2.53 14.57 -4.37
C PHE A 365 2.88 13.61 -3.23
N SER A 366 3.08 14.15 -2.03
CA SER A 366 3.56 13.39 -0.89
C SER A 366 3.06 13.92 0.44
N HIS A 367 2.45 13.03 1.22
CA HIS A 367 2.06 13.22 2.61
C HIS A 367 2.12 11.85 3.31
N GLY A 368 2.13 11.83 4.65
CA GLY A 368 2.21 10.58 5.40
C GLY A 368 0.84 9.92 5.57
N THR A 369 0.70 8.67 5.14
CA THR A 369 -0.49 7.82 5.39
C THR A 369 -0.21 6.37 4.99
N HIS A 370 -0.83 5.39 5.65
CA HIS A 370 -0.86 3.99 5.21
C HIS A 370 -1.71 3.81 3.94
N GLY A 371 -1.33 2.88 3.07
CA GLY A 371 -2.19 2.43 1.96
C GLY A 371 -3.13 1.31 2.41
N THR A 372 -4.00 1.59 3.39
CA THR A 372 -4.92 0.64 4.01
C THR A 372 -6.39 1.05 3.88
N HIS A 373 -7.27 0.08 4.11
CA HIS A 373 -8.75 0.10 4.24
C HIS A 373 -9.34 -1.17 3.60
N ASN A 374 -8.70 -1.72 2.56
CA ASN A 374 -9.15 -2.95 1.89
C ASN A 374 -8.55 -4.23 2.51
N SER A 375 -9.27 -4.88 3.43
CA SER A 375 -8.89 -6.21 3.96
C SER A 375 -9.41 -7.38 3.13
N SER A 376 -10.17 -7.11 2.05
CA SER A 376 -10.71 -8.13 1.16
C SER A 376 -9.62 -8.83 0.32
N ASP A 377 -10.00 -9.92 -0.34
CA ASP A 377 -9.09 -10.69 -1.22
C ASP A 377 -9.10 -10.15 -2.67
N TYR A 378 -9.05 -8.82 -2.84
CA TYR A 378 -9.06 -8.12 -4.14
C TYR A 378 -7.90 -7.15 -4.31
N PHE A 379 -7.28 -7.14 -5.49
CA PHE A 379 -6.27 -6.14 -5.84
C PHE A 379 -6.86 -4.74 -5.94
N THR A 380 -6.19 -3.76 -5.32
CA THR A 380 -6.53 -2.33 -5.36
C THR A 380 -5.32 -1.52 -4.89
N GLY A 381 -5.20 -0.27 -5.31
CA GLY A 381 -4.22 0.67 -4.74
C GLY A 381 -4.67 1.30 -3.42
N ASP A 382 -5.78 0.82 -2.86
CA ASP A 382 -6.34 1.19 -1.54
C ASP A 382 -6.74 2.69 -1.45
N ALA A 383 -6.81 3.24 -0.24
CA ALA A 383 -7.10 4.65 0.04
C ALA A 383 -6.37 5.63 -0.90
N ILE A 384 -5.07 5.41 -1.11
CA ILE A 384 -4.22 6.26 -1.94
C ILE A 384 -4.63 6.25 -3.40
N ALA A 385 -5.13 5.13 -3.93
CA ALA A 385 -5.67 5.13 -5.29
C ALA A 385 -6.88 6.06 -5.41
N GLY A 386 -7.72 6.17 -4.37
CA GLY A 386 -8.80 7.16 -4.35
C GLY A 386 -8.29 8.59 -4.54
N VAL A 387 -7.23 8.95 -3.81
CA VAL A 387 -6.56 10.26 -3.91
C VAL A 387 -5.94 10.50 -5.28
N GLU A 388 -5.13 9.56 -5.75
CA GLU A 388 -4.48 9.66 -7.07
C GLU A 388 -5.50 9.81 -8.19
N ARG A 389 -6.59 9.02 -8.16
CA ARG A 389 -7.62 9.07 -9.21
C ARG A 389 -8.39 10.38 -9.22
N ALA A 390 -8.67 10.96 -8.05
CA ALA A 390 -9.30 12.27 -7.97
C ALA A 390 -8.37 13.39 -8.49
N VAL A 391 -7.08 13.34 -8.15
CA VAL A 391 -6.07 14.28 -8.68
C VAL A 391 -5.94 14.14 -10.20
N GLU A 392 -5.87 12.90 -10.70
CA GLU A 392 -5.81 12.60 -12.14
C GLU A 392 -7.03 13.16 -12.87
N ALA A 393 -8.25 12.94 -12.37
CA ALA A 393 -9.46 13.47 -12.98
C ALA A 393 -9.43 15.01 -13.04
N ALA A 394 -9.11 15.68 -11.93
CA ALA A 394 -9.11 17.14 -11.84
C ALA A 394 -8.06 17.80 -12.73
N PHE A 395 -6.82 17.26 -12.76
CA PHE A 395 -5.77 17.80 -13.62
C PHE A 395 -5.98 17.46 -15.10
N SER A 396 -6.52 16.27 -15.39
CA SER A 396 -6.76 15.87 -16.78
C SER A 396 -7.86 16.69 -17.44
N GLU A 397 -8.94 17.00 -16.71
CA GLU A 397 -9.99 17.89 -17.19
C GLU A 397 -9.44 19.28 -17.54
N HIS A 398 -8.55 19.82 -16.69
CA HIS A 398 -7.89 21.10 -16.96
C HIS A 398 -6.93 21.03 -18.18
N ALA A 399 -6.19 19.94 -18.30
CA ALA A 399 -5.17 19.77 -19.33
C ALA A 399 -5.73 19.32 -20.70
N GLY A 400 -6.95 18.76 -20.73
CA GLY A 400 -7.53 18.14 -21.93
C GLY A 400 -6.82 16.85 -22.36
N ARG A 401 -6.07 16.21 -21.45
CA ARG A 401 -5.32 14.97 -21.65
C ARG A 401 -5.15 14.24 -20.32
N PHE A 402 -4.85 12.95 -20.34
CA PHE A 402 -4.51 12.23 -19.11
C PHE A 402 -3.22 12.81 -18.49
N VAL A 403 -3.29 13.14 -17.21
CA VAL A 403 -2.16 13.62 -16.39
C VAL A 403 -1.93 12.62 -15.25
N PRO A 404 -0.93 11.71 -15.34
CA PRO A 404 -0.67 10.75 -14.28
C PRO A 404 -0.26 11.42 -12.98
N SER A 405 -0.74 10.87 -11.86
CA SER A 405 -0.30 11.28 -10.53
C SER A 405 0.62 10.23 -9.89
N LEU A 406 1.64 10.67 -9.16
CA LEU A 406 2.58 9.82 -8.44
C LEU A 406 2.53 10.15 -6.95
N PHE A 407 1.94 9.28 -6.15
CA PHE A 407 2.05 9.37 -4.69
C PHE A 407 3.39 8.81 -4.22
N PHE A 408 4.14 9.62 -3.49
CA PHE A 408 5.29 9.18 -2.69
C PHE A 408 4.91 9.31 -1.23
N ASN A 409 5.09 8.26 -0.44
CA ASN A 409 4.73 8.32 0.96
C ASN A 409 5.76 9.15 1.74
N GLN A 410 5.30 9.91 2.72
CA GLN A 410 6.16 10.61 3.69
C GLN A 410 6.41 9.67 4.89
N ASN A 411 6.28 10.16 6.12
CA ASN A 411 6.45 9.39 7.35
C ASN A 411 5.12 8.73 7.74
N GLY A 412 4.63 7.87 6.86
CA GLY A 412 3.34 7.22 7.04
C GLY A 412 3.29 6.17 8.15
N GLY A 413 4.40 5.80 8.81
CA GLY A 413 4.47 4.68 9.75
C GLY A 413 3.35 4.68 10.82
N SER A 414 3.13 5.83 11.44
CA SER A 414 2.12 6.03 12.46
C SER A 414 0.81 6.62 11.93
N MET A 415 0.60 6.72 10.60
CA MET A 415 -0.54 7.43 10.03
C MET A 415 -1.55 6.49 9.39
N SER A 416 -2.80 6.51 9.85
CA SER A 416 -3.92 5.83 9.18
C SER A 416 -4.61 6.76 8.17
N PRO A 417 -5.05 6.25 7.00
CA PRO A 417 -5.96 6.99 6.13
C PRO A 417 -7.33 7.18 6.79
N ARG A 418 -7.99 8.27 6.44
CA ARG A 418 -9.35 8.63 6.84
C ARG A 418 -10.29 8.54 5.63
N GLY A 419 -11.36 9.35 5.62
CA GLY A 419 -12.41 9.28 4.60
C GLY A 419 -13.67 8.56 5.10
N ASP A 420 -13.63 7.97 6.29
CA ASP A 420 -14.76 7.36 7.01
C ASP A 420 -15.49 8.34 7.94
N ASN A 421 -15.08 9.61 8.01
CA ASN A 421 -15.65 10.62 8.92
C ASN A 421 -17.14 10.92 8.66
N PHE A 422 -17.60 10.80 7.42
CA PHE A 422 -19.04 10.88 7.06
C PHE A 422 -19.73 9.50 7.12
N GLY A 423 -18.97 8.49 7.54
CA GLY A 423 -19.26 7.06 7.62
C GLY A 423 -19.56 6.39 6.30
N HIS A 424 -18.78 6.78 5.30
CA HIS A 424 -18.47 5.96 4.13
C HIS A 424 -17.77 4.66 4.54
N ARG A 425 -17.99 3.61 3.76
CA ARG A 425 -17.43 2.27 3.99
C ARG A 425 -16.91 1.69 2.69
N GLU A 426 -15.88 0.86 2.78
CA GLU A 426 -15.28 0.13 1.65
C GLU A 426 -14.85 1.08 0.51
N ALA A 427 -15.20 0.77 -0.75
CA ALA A 427 -14.84 1.57 -1.91
C ALA A 427 -15.28 3.04 -1.83
N HIS A 428 -16.37 3.35 -1.13
CA HIS A 428 -16.84 4.73 -0.95
C HIS A 428 -15.85 5.56 -0.13
N THR A 429 -15.10 4.94 0.79
CA THR A 429 -14.06 5.61 1.57
C THR A 429 -12.96 6.14 0.66
N TYR A 430 -12.59 5.39 -0.39
CA TYR A 430 -11.53 5.81 -1.33
C TYR A 430 -12.00 7.00 -2.17
N GLU A 431 -13.21 6.93 -2.72
CA GLU A 431 -13.78 8.02 -3.52
C GLU A 431 -13.95 9.29 -2.68
N ASN A 432 -14.46 9.16 -1.44
CA ASN A 432 -14.60 10.30 -0.54
C ASN A 432 -13.25 10.90 -0.16
N LEU A 433 -12.26 10.08 0.17
CA LEU A 433 -10.92 10.54 0.52
C LEU A 433 -10.30 11.34 -0.63
N GLY A 434 -10.42 10.84 -1.86
CA GLY A 434 -9.96 11.57 -3.05
C GLY A 434 -10.69 12.88 -3.28
N TYR A 435 -12.01 12.90 -3.12
CA TYR A 435 -12.81 14.13 -3.19
C TYR A 435 -12.32 15.19 -2.20
N ARG A 436 -12.16 14.81 -0.91
CA ARG A 436 -11.70 15.72 0.15
C ARG A 436 -10.30 16.23 -0.10
N PHE A 437 -9.42 15.38 -0.59
CA PHE A 437 -8.07 15.78 -0.93
C PHE A 437 -8.07 16.86 -2.00
N VAL A 438 -8.79 16.65 -3.10
CA VAL A 438 -8.88 17.61 -4.22
C VAL A 438 -9.57 18.90 -3.79
N GLU A 439 -10.69 18.81 -3.04
CA GLU A 439 -11.41 19.96 -2.49
C GLU A 439 -10.49 20.92 -1.74
N ARG A 440 -9.53 20.38 -0.98
CA ARG A 440 -8.59 21.15 -0.14
C ARG A 440 -7.37 21.67 -0.89
N THR A 441 -6.87 20.90 -1.86
CA THR A 441 -5.50 21.08 -2.37
C THR A 441 -5.45 21.63 -3.79
N LEU A 442 -6.46 21.35 -4.63
CA LEU A 442 -6.39 21.54 -6.07
C LEU A 442 -6.04 22.98 -6.46
N ALA A 443 -6.70 23.96 -5.85
CA ALA A 443 -6.47 25.37 -6.15
C ALA A 443 -5.02 25.79 -5.90
N ARG A 444 -4.39 25.29 -4.82
CA ARG A 444 -3.00 25.58 -4.47
C ARG A 444 -2.03 24.81 -5.37
N MET A 445 -2.30 23.53 -5.64
CA MET A 445 -1.50 22.72 -6.57
C MET A 445 -1.50 23.32 -8.00
N MET A 446 -2.64 23.80 -8.48
CA MET A 446 -2.76 24.48 -9.78
C MET A 446 -2.11 25.87 -9.81
N ALA A 447 -1.92 26.52 -8.66
CA ALA A 447 -1.29 27.84 -8.58
C ALA A 447 0.24 27.78 -8.57
N ILE A 448 0.85 26.59 -8.47
CA ILE A 448 2.30 26.41 -8.44
C ILE A 448 2.93 27.00 -9.71
N GLU A 449 3.87 27.93 -9.52
CA GLU A 449 4.64 28.53 -10.62
C GLU A 449 5.70 27.57 -11.14
N THR A 450 5.69 27.32 -12.45
CA THR A 450 6.63 26.39 -13.10
C THR A 450 7.69 27.12 -13.93
N THR A 451 8.94 26.64 -13.90
CA THR A 451 10.07 27.20 -14.66
C THR A 451 10.83 26.11 -15.41
N ALA A 452 11.51 26.48 -16.50
CA ALA A 452 12.29 25.54 -17.32
C ALA A 452 13.73 25.35 -16.80
N THR A 453 14.24 26.22 -15.94
CA THR A 453 15.62 26.13 -15.46
C THR A 453 15.67 25.48 -14.09
N TRP A 454 16.29 24.31 -13.99
CA TRP A 454 16.36 23.52 -12.76
C TRP A 454 17.74 22.93 -12.49
N GLN A 455 18.10 22.89 -11.23
CA GLN A 455 19.19 22.07 -10.70
C GLN A 455 18.63 20.75 -10.18
N LEU A 456 19.26 19.66 -10.59
CA LEU A 456 18.95 18.30 -10.15
C LEU A 456 20.24 17.69 -9.62
N ASP A 457 20.20 17.17 -8.40
CA ASP A 457 21.25 16.32 -7.87
C ASP A 457 20.68 15.26 -6.94
N ALA A 458 21.42 14.17 -6.78
CA ALA A 458 21.05 13.06 -5.93
C ALA A 458 22.28 12.23 -5.55
N ARG A 459 22.27 11.70 -4.33
CA ARG A 459 23.32 10.79 -3.85
C ARG A 459 22.72 9.71 -2.97
N THR A 460 23.05 8.45 -3.25
CA THR A 460 22.66 7.31 -2.43
C THR A 460 23.81 6.89 -1.53
N HIS A 461 23.55 6.88 -0.23
CA HIS A 461 24.43 6.33 0.79
C HIS A 461 23.95 4.94 1.21
N ARG A 462 24.87 3.96 1.22
CA ARG A 462 24.62 2.56 1.60
C ARG A 462 25.41 2.23 2.85
N PHE A 463 24.80 1.48 3.75
CA PHE A 463 25.39 1.16 5.04
C PHE A 463 24.93 -0.21 5.57
N PRO A 464 25.79 -0.93 6.32
CA PRO A 464 25.38 -2.11 7.07
C PRO A 464 24.60 -1.71 8.33
N ILE A 465 23.82 -2.64 8.86
CA ILE A 465 23.13 -2.52 10.15
C ILE A 465 23.33 -3.83 10.89
N THR A 466 24.01 -3.77 12.03
CA THR A 466 24.24 -4.94 12.89
C THR A 466 24.08 -4.53 14.35
N TYR A 467 23.94 -5.53 15.22
CA TYR A 467 23.87 -5.37 16.66
C TYR A 467 25.00 -4.48 17.21
N GLU A 468 26.23 -4.65 16.73
CA GLU A 468 27.41 -3.89 17.16
C GLU A 468 27.43 -2.49 16.59
N TYR A 469 27.05 -2.31 15.32
CA TYR A 469 27.04 -0.99 14.69
C TYR A 469 25.93 -0.08 15.22
N LEU A 470 24.87 -0.67 15.77
CA LEU A 470 23.88 0.04 16.58
C LEU A 470 24.43 0.43 17.96
N GLY A 471 25.55 -0.15 18.39
CA GLY A 471 26.22 0.16 19.65
C GLY A 471 25.70 -0.63 20.86
N TYR A 472 25.03 -1.77 20.64
CA TYR A 472 24.63 -2.65 21.74
C TYR A 472 25.83 -3.43 22.30
N ALA A 473 25.94 -3.51 23.62
CA ALA A 473 26.87 -4.41 24.30
C ALA A 473 26.33 -5.86 24.30
N PRO A 474 27.19 -6.89 24.38
CA PRO A 474 26.74 -8.27 24.54
C PRO A 474 25.78 -8.41 25.74
N GLY A 475 24.63 -9.05 25.53
CA GLY A 475 23.58 -9.21 26.53
C GLY A 475 22.63 -8.01 26.71
N GLU A 476 22.96 -6.81 26.21
CA GLU A 476 22.16 -5.59 26.38
C GLU A 476 20.75 -5.72 25.77
N TRP A 477 20.64 -6.27 24.57
CA TRP A 477 19.35 -6.51 23.92
C TRP A 477 19.21 -7.99 23.58
N SER A 478 18.61 -8.74 24.51
CA SER A 478 18.58 -10.21 24.52
C SER A 478 17.25 -10.77 25.05
N PHE A 479 16.98 -12.07 24.84
CA PHE A 479 15.78 -12.74 25.38
C PHE A 479 15.99 -13.24 26.83
N GLY A 480 14.95 -13.10 27.66
CA GLY A 480 14.98 -13.44 29.10
C GLY A 480 15.20 -14.93 29.45
N ARG A 481 16.22 -15.17 30.28
CA ARG A 481 16.38 -16.26 31.28
C ARG A 481 16.37 -17.75 30.88
N LEU A 482 16.61 -18.13 29.62
CA LEU A 482 17.00 -19.52 29.29
C LEU A 482 18.52 -19.58 29.04
N GLY A 483 19.26 -20.06 30.03
CA GLY A 483 20.72 -20.01 30.08
C GLY A 483 21.44 -20.85 29.02
N THR A 484 21.88 -20.18 27.96
CA THR A 484 23.12 -20.48 27.21
C THR A 484 23.75 -19.16 26.74
N SER A 485 25.05 -19.14 26.46
CA SER A 485 25.89 -17.94 26.34
C SER A 485 25.69 -17.05 25.09
N ASN A 486 24.60 -17.18 24.32
CA ASN A 486 24.28 -16.33 23.16
C ASN A 486 22.75 -16.20 23.02
N ASN A 487 22.14 -15.24 23.74
CA ASN A 487 20.71 -14.94 23.67
C ASN A 487 20.42 -13.56 23.06
N ASP A 488 21.44 -12.90 22.52
CA ASP A 488 21.35 -11.57 21.90
C ASP A 488 20.52 -11.63 20.62
N TYR A 489 19.76 -10.57 20.35
CA TYR A 489 19.04 -10.43 19.07
C TYR A 489 20.02 -10.00 17.95
N ILE A 490 21.05 -10.81 17.69
CA ILE A 490 22.17 -10.48 16.80
C ILE A 490 21.76 -10.18 15.34
N TYR A 491 20.60 -10.69 14.90
CA TYR A 491 20.01 -10.42 13.58
C TYR A 491 18.73 -9.58 13.66
N GLY A 492 18.45 -9.00 14.82
CA GLY A 492 17.18 -8.32 15.12
C GLY A 492 16.11 -9.25 15.70
N GLY A 493 14.96 -8.64 16.00
CA GLY A 493 13.79 -9.30 16.57
C GLY A 493 12.50 -8.67 16.06
N LEU A 494 11.43 -9.45 15.99
CA LEU A 494 10.10 -8.98 15.62
C LEU A 494 9.14 -9.17 16.78
N GLN A 495 7.99 -8.49 16.74
CA GLN A 495 6.94 -8.63 17.76
C GLN A 495 7.50 -8.41 19.17
N CYS A 496 8.29 -7.35 19.31
CA CYS A 496 8.92 -6.98 20.56
C CYS A 496 7.87 -6.50 21.56
N MET A 497 7.49 -7.37 22.51
CA MET A 497 6.49 -7.09 23.54
C MET A 497 7.06 -7.38 24.93
N GLY A 498 7.14 -6.37 25.79
CA GLY A 498 7.39 -6.53 27.23
C GLY A 498 6.10 -6.82 27.98
N SER A 499 6.14 -7.36 29.21
CA SER A 499 4.93 -7.47 30.04
C SER A 499 4.32 -6.09 30.33
N GLY A 500 3.21 -5.72 29.66
CA GLY A 500 2.49 -4.44 29.81
C GLY A 500 2.47 -3.54 28.57
N VAL A 501 2.20 -4.10 27.38
CA VAL A 501 2.59 -3.63 26.03
C VAL A 501 1.93 -2.35 25.45
N ALA A 502 1.35 -1.47 26.25
CA ALA A 502 0.97 -0.14 25.81
C ALA A 502 1.06 0.79 27.02
N ASP A 503 2.06 1.66 27.04
CA ASP A 503 2.16 2.68 28.07
C ASP A 503 1.48 3.95 27.57
N ASN A 504 0.27 4.21 28.07
CA ASN A 504 -0.47 5.43 27.75
C ASN A 504 -0.18 6.56 28.76
N ASP A 505 0.71 6.32 29.74
CA ASP A 505 1.21 7.33 30.66
C ASP A 505 2.58 7.80 30.20
N TYR A 506 2.63 9.00 29.61
CA TYR A 506 3.88 9.59 29.11
C TYR A 506 4.95 9.79 30.20
N ALA A 507 4.60 9.66 31.49
CA ALA A 507 5.56 9.72 32.60
C ALA A 507 6.26 8.38 32.88
N THR A 508 5.80 7.28 32.26
CA THR A 508 6.43 5.97 32.33
C THR A 508 6.83 5.48 30.94
N HIS A 509 7.65 4.43 30.89
CA HIS A 509 8.04 3.76 29.66
C HIS A 509 8.51 2.34 29.98
N ALA A 510 8.55 1.48 28.95
CA ALA A 510 9.13 0.15 29.07
C ALA A 510 10.61 0.21 29.45
N ASP A 511 11.00 -0.65 30.37
CA ASP A 511 12.39 -0.92 30.70
C ASP A 511 13.02 -1.72 29.54
N PRO A 512 14.06 -1.21 28.85
CA PRO A 512 14.67 -1.89 27.71
C PRO A 512 15.05 -3.35 28.00
N ASP A 513 15.50 -3.64 29.22
CA ASP A 513 15.90 -4.97 29.68
C ASP A 513 14.72 -5.96 29.80
N LYS A 514 13.48 -5.46 29.75
CA LYS A 514 12.24 -6.25 29.87
C LYS A 514 11.51 -6.43 28.55
N ILE A 515 12.07 -5.94 27.45
CA ILE A 515 11.47 -6.07 26.12
C ILE A 515 11.88 -7.43 25.52
N GLY A 516 10.91 -8.35 25.46
CA GLY A 516 11.08 -9.64 24.80
C GLY A 516 10.66 -9.58 23.34
N CYS A 517 11.43 -10.18 22.43
CA CYS A 517 11.13 -10.25 21.00
C CYS A 517 11.16 -11.69 20.49
N LEU A 518 10.52 -11.93 19.35
CA LEU A 518 10.78 -13.10 18.52
C LEU A 518 12.09 -12.88 17.77
N GLY A 519 13.18 -13.47 18.26
CA GLY A 519 14.51 -13.29 17.67
C GLY A 519 14.60 -13.87 16.26
N LEU A 520 15.04 -13.05 15.29
CA LEU A 520 15.18 -13.48 13.89
C LEU A 520 16.16 -14.64 13.75
N HIS A 521 17.20 -14.70 14.59
CA HIS A 521 18.14 -15.82 14.65
C HIS A 521 17.46 -17.16 14.99
N GLN A 522 16.34 -17.18 15.72
CA GLN A 522 15.61 -18.42 16.00
C GLN A 522 14.70 -18.77 14.82
N LEU A 523 14.02 -17.75 14.29
CA LEU A 523 13.07 -17.91 13.19
C LEU A 523 13.75 -18.36 11.89
N SER A 524 14.99 -17.93 11.62
CA SER A 524 15.71 -18.22 10.39
C SER A 524 16.68 -19.40 10.47
N HIS A 525 16.65 -20.20 11.55
CA HIS A 525 17.67 -21.22 11.84
C HIS A 525 19.11 -20.65 11.91
N HIS A 526 19.25 -19.52 12.61
CA HIS A 526 20.51 -18.81 12.86
C HIS A 526 21.22 -18.32 11.59
N ARG A 527 20.45 -18.12 10.52
CA ARG A 527 20.91 -17.46 9.30
C ARG A 527 20.60 -15.96 9.37
N PRO A 528 21.53 -15.07 9.01
CA PRO A 528 21.21 -13.65 8.93
C PRO A 528 20.11 -13.41 7.88
N VAL A 529 19.12 -12.58 8.23
CA VAL A 529 18.15 -12.08 7.26
C VAL A 529 18.80 -10.89 6.57
N SER A 530 19.68 -11.17 5.59
CA SER A 530 20.56 -10.19 4.93
C SER A 530 19.86 -8.92 4.42
N MET A 531 18.57 -8.99 4.07
CA MET A 531 17.76 -7.82 3.68
C MET A 531 17.56 -6.80 4.82
N LEU A 532 17.67 -7.23 6.08
CA LEU A 532 17.55 -6.38 7.28
C LEU A 532 18.93 -5.97 7.84
N ALA A 533 20.03 -6.53 7.32
CA ALA A 533 21.40 -6.28 7.78
C ALA A 533 22.13 -5.17 7.01
N ARG A 534 21.44 -4.53 6.06
CA ARG A 534 21.95 -3.39 5.28
C ARG A 534 20.79 -2.55 4.77
N SER A 535 21.05 -1.29 4.46
CA SER A 535 20.06 -0.39 3.88
C SER A 535 20.69 0.71 3.03
N GLN A 536 19.84 1.55 2.43
CA GLN A 536 20.27 2.70 1.65
C GLN A 536 19.32 3.89 1.81
N ILE A 537 19.90 5.10 1.80
CA ILE A 537 19.21 6.38 1.84
C ILE A 537 19.69 7.22 0.66
N THR A 538 18.77 7.81 -0.09
CA THR A 538 19.05 8.80 -1.13
C THR A 538 18.66 10.18 -0.62
N THR A 539 19.57 11.15 -0.73
CA THR A 539 19.25 12.57 -0.59
C THR A 539 19.21 13.21 -1.97
N LEU A 540 18.18 14.01 -2.24
CA LEU A 540 17.92 14.72 -3.48
C LEU A 540 18.00 16.23 -3.25
N GLN A 541 18.52 16.95 -4.23
CA GLN A 541 18.43 18.41 -4.31
C GLN A 541 17.73 18.80 -5.62
N LEU A 542 16.53 19.36 -5.49
CA LEU A 542 15.72 19.85 -6.61
C LEU A 542 15.60 21.37 -6.45
N ASN A 543 16.45 22.14 -7.14
CA ASN A 543 16.66 23.57 -6.85
C ASN A 543 16.98 23.80 -5.36
N ASP A 544 16.07 24.44 -4.62
CA ASP A 544 16.19 24.76 -3.20
C ASP A 544 15.39 23.80 -2.29
N LEU A 545 14.74 22.78 -2.87
CA LEU A 545 14.07 21.70 -2.14
C LEU A 545 15.04 20.54 -1.90
N THR A 546 15.23 20.18 -0.63
CA THR A 546 15.99 18.98 -0.23
C THR A 546 15.03 17.86 0.17
N ILE A 547 15.22 16.66 -0.36
CA ILE A 547 14.40 15.49 -0.01
C ILE A 547 15.29 14.35 0.46
N VAL A 548 14.93 13.71 1.58
CA VAL A 548 15.64 12.55 2.11
C VAL A 548 14.73 11.33 2.09
N THR A 549 15.17 10.23 1.47
CA THR A 549 14.39 8.98 1.51
C THR A 549 14.64 8.23 2.81
N LEU A 550 13.64 7.55 3.37
CA LEU A 550 13.82 6.67 4.52
C LEU A 550 13.41 5.21 4.20
N PRO A 551 14.21 4.21 4.61
CA PRO A 551 14.06 2.83 4.17
C PRO A 551 13.12 2.01 5.07
N GLY A 552 11.81 2.23 4.98
CA GLY A 552 10.83 1.52 5.80
C GLY A 552 9.59 2.37 6.06
N GLU A 553 8.98 2.14 7.21
CA GLU A 553 7.79 2.83 7.73
C GLU A 553 8.21 3.76 8.88
N PRO A 554 8.85 4.92 8.59
CA PRO A 554 9.25 5.84 9.64
C PRO A 554 8.02 6.47 10.29
N ALA A 555 8.02 6.53 11.62
CA ALA A 555 7.07 7.33 12.38
C ALA A 555 7.29 8.83 12.12
N MET A 556 6.24 9.63 12.30
CA MET A 556 6.26 11.07 12.01
C MET A 556 7.37 11.82 12.77
N GLU A 557 7.59 11.46 14.03
CA GLU A 557 8.62 12.00 14.91
C GLU A 557 10.02 11.82 14.34
N LEU A 558 10.29 10.65 13.76
CA LEU A 558 11.60 10.32 13.19
C LEU A 558 11.91 11.26 12.03
N GLY A 559 10.91 11.57 11.20
CA GLY A 559 11.06 12.52 10.11
C GLY A 559 11.49 13.90 10.58
N TRP A 560 10.87 14.42 11.65
CA TRP A 560 11.31 15.69 12.25
C TRP A 560 12.75 15.63 12.74
N GLN A 561 13.16 14.53 13.40
CA GLN A 561 14.54 14.39 13.85
C GLN A 561 15.54 14.41 12.71
N VAL A 562 15.23 13.74 11.60
CA VAL A 562 16.07 13.79 10.39
C VAL A 562 16.20 15.22 9.89
N LEU A 563 15.09 15.95 9.73
CA LEU A 563 15.10 17.33 9.24
C LEU A 563 15.86 18.28 10.18
N ARG A 564 15.72 18.09 11.49
CA ARG A 564 16.47 18.85 12.48
C ARG A 564 17.97 18.54 12.42
N GLU A 565 18.33 17.26 12.34
CA GLU A 565 19.74 16.85 12.33
C GLU A 565 20.49 17.41 11.11
N ILE A 566 19.87 17.38 9.92
CA ILE A 566 20.50 17.95 8.71
C ILE A 566 20.55 19.48 8.74
N ARG A 567 19.58 20.13 9.39
CA ARG A 567 19.61 21.57 9.64
C ARG A 567 20.77 21.92 10.55
N ASP A 568 20.89 21.23 11.68
CA ASP A 568 21.88 21.58 12.71
C ASP A 568 23.31 21.29 12.23
N LYS A 569 23.51 20.24 11.41
CA LYS A 569 24.82 19.91 10.84
C LYS A 569 25.21 20.73 9.61
N TYR A 570 24.27 20.98 8.70
CA TYR A 570 24.58 21.49 7.36
C TYR A 570 23.81 22.77 6.98
N GLY A 571 22.98 23.31 7.87
CA GLY A 571 22.19 24.51 7.61
C GLY A 571 21.07 24.32 6.59
N VAL A 572 20.64 23.09 6.35
CA VAL A 572 19.50 22.77 5.47
C VAL A 572 18.21 23.30 6.09
N ASP A 573 17.42 24.06 5.32
CA ASP A 573 16.18 24.68 5.80
C ASP A 573 15.06 23.63 5.93
N PRO A 574 14.53 23.35 7.14
CA PRO A 574 13.46 22.38 7.32
C PRO A 574 12.15 22.78 6.63
N MET A 575 11.91 24.07 6.35
CA MET A 575 10.72 24.54 5.62
C MET A 575 10.83 24.25 4.12
N LYS A 576 12.03 23.99 3.62
CA LYS A 576 12.32 23.58 2.23
C LYS A 576 12.87 22.16 2.17
N SER A 577 12.51 21.35 3.16
CA SER A 577 12.96 19.97 3.24
C SER A 577 11.80 19.01 3.49
N PHE A 578 11.89 17.84 2.87
CA PHE A 578 10.85 16.83 2.92
C PHE A 578 11.41 15.41 3.06
N ILE A 579 10.57 14.49 3.50
CA ILE A 579 10.94 13.07 3.63
C ILE A 579 10.11 12.23 2.68
N PHE A 580 10.76 11.29 1.99
CA PHE A 580 10.10 10.20 1.29
C PHE A 580 10.32 8.88 2.05
N GLY A 581 9.36 8.47 2.87
CA GLY A 581 9.36 7.14 3.48
C GLY A 581 9.02 6.07 2.44
N TYR A 582 9.05 4.79 2.86
CA TYR A 582 8.70 3.66 2.01
C TYR A 582 9.46 3.65 0.68
N ALA A 583 10.71 4.13 0.71
CA ALA A 583 11.51 4.38 -0.46
C ALA A 583 12.86 3.67 -0.37
N GLN A 584 13.37 3.24 -1.52
CA GLN A 584 14.67 2.58 -1.73
C GLN A 584 14.84 1.17 -1.10
N ALA A 585 14.40 0.98 0.14
CA ALA A 585 14.55 -0.24 0.90
C ALA A 585 13.44 -0.34 1.97
N HIS A 586 13.42 -1.46 2.71
CA HIS A 586 12.41 -1.64 3.77
C HIS A 586 13.00 -2.35 4.98
N LEU A 587 13.05 -1.63 6.10
CA LEU A 587 13.46 -2.12 7.42
C LEU A 587 12.26 -2.23 8.37
N LEU A 588 11.05 -2.45 7.84
CA LEU A 588 9.81 -2.40 8.62
C LEU A 588 9.67 -1.02 9.28
N TYR A 589 9.15 -0.97 10.50
CA TYR A 589 8.94 0.28 11.21
C TYR A 589 10.25 0.88 11.69
N ILE A 590 10.29 2.22 11.70
CA ILE A 590 11.43 2.98 12.22
C ILE A 590 10.90 4.02 13.20
N THR A 591 11.04 3.72 14.47
CA THR A 591 10.61 4.59 15.57
C THR A 591 11.79 5.33 16.19
N PRO A 592 11.59 6.54 16.75
CA PRO A 592 12.64 7.26 17.45
C PRO A 592 13.10 6.51 18.72
N THR A 593 14.38 6.66 19.08
CA THR A 593 14.89 6.21 20.39
C THR A 593 14.30 7.06 21.52
N ASN A 594 14.30 8.38 21.34
CA ASN A 594 13.72 9.38 22.24
C ASN A 594 13.73 10.75 21.55
N LEU A 595 12.58 11.21 21.02
CA LEU A 595 12.50 12.57 20.50
C LEU A 595 12.54 13.57 21.65
N ARG A 596 13.63 14.35 21.71
CA ARG A 596 13.79 15.56 22.54
C ARG A 596 14.00 16.77 21.66
N GLY A 597 13.89 17.98 22.20
CA GLY A 597 14.18 19.24 21.52
C GLY A 597 12.96 20.13 21.32
N GLU A 598 13.11 21.11 20.43
CA GLU A 598 12.08 22.10 20.12
C GLU A 598 10.92 21.54 19.29
N LEU A 599 9.79 22.27 19.35
CA LEU A 599 8.63 22.03 18.51
C LEU A 599 9.02 22.24 17.03
N PRO A 600 8.57 21.37 16.10
CA PRO A 600 8.75 21.61 14.67
C PRO A 600 8.23 23.00 14.27
N PRO A 601 8.92 23.72 13.37
CA PRO A 601 8.50 25.06 12.95
C PRO A 601 7.29 25.04 12.00
N PHE A 602 6.67 23.88 11.79
CA PHE A 602 5.60 23.66 10.81
C PHE A 602 4.24 24.06 11.40
N PRO A 603 3.50 25.00 10.78
CA PRO A 603 2.16 25.35 11.22
C PRO A 603 1.17 24.19 11.32
N GLY A 604 1.37 23.11 10.54
CA GLY A 604 0.51 21.94 10.53
C GLY A 604 0.80 20.87 11.59
N ILE A 605 1.79 21.06 12.47
CA ILE A 605 2.11 20.07 13.51
C ILE A 605 0.97 19.96 14.54
N SER A 606 0.52 18.74 14.86
CA SER A 606 -0.56 18.55 15.87
C SER A 606 -0.05 18.54 17.32
N THR A 607 1.28 18.45 17.53
CA THR A 607 1.88 18.45 18.86
C THR A 607 1.75 19.82 19.56
N PRO A 608 1.11 19.91 20.73
CA PRO A 608 0.73 21.20 21.34
C PRO A 608 1.87 21.96 22.03
N MET A 609 2.97 21.29 22.37
CA MET A 609 4.14 21.88 23.03
C MET A 609 5.42 21.17 22.56
N ALA A 610 6.58 21.76 22.87
CA ALA A 610 7.84 21.19 22.43
C ALA A 610 8.07 19.79 23.01
N PRO A 611 8.71 18.86 22.29
CA PRO A 611 9.11 17.57 22.84
C PRO A 611 9.88 17.66 24.17
N ASP A 612 10.66 18.73 24.38
CA ASP A 612 11.35 18.98 25.65
C ASP A 612 10.44 19.25 26.86
N ASP A 613 9.20 19.66 26.63
CA ASP A 613 8.22 19.93 27.70
C ASP A 613 7.49 18.66 28.15
N TYR A 614 7.65 17.55 27.44
CA TYR A 614 7.15 16.23 27.83
C TYR A 614 8.18 15.48 28.70
N PRO A 615 7.77 14.46 29.49
CA PRO A 615 8.71 13.57 30.17
C PRO A 615 9.63 12.84 29.17
N ASP A 616 10.79 12.39 29.64
CA ASP A 616 11.73 11.63 28.81
C ASP A 616 11.07 10.38 28.25
N PHE A 617 11.39 10.03 27.01
CA PHE A 617 10.86 8.87 26.28
C PHE A 617 9.37 8.94 25.91
N ALA A 618 8.67 10.07 26.10
CA ALA A 618 7.27 10.21 25.66
C ALA A 618 7.08 9.95 24.14
N PHE A 619 8.09 10.26 23.33
CA PHE A 619 8.11 10.02 21.89
C PHE A 619 9.20 9.00 21.56
N SER A 620 8.94 7.72 21.84
CA SER A 620 9.96 6.69 21.69
C SER A 620 9.41 5.29 21.43
N TYR A 621 10.29 4.44 20.89
CA TYR A 621 10.13 2.98 20.89
C TYR A 621 9.74 2.41 22.27
N LEU A 622 10.19 3.01 23.37
CA LEU A 622 9.94 2.49 24.72
C LEU A 622 8.50 2.72 25.21
N GLN A 623 7.69 3.53 24.53
CA GLN A 623 6.25 3.61 24.82
C GLN A 623 5.49 2.36 24.36
N GLY A 624 6.08 1.57 23.45
CA GLY A 624 5.45 0.36 22.91
C GLY A 624 4.48 0.68 21.78
N GLY A 625 3.42 -0.12 21.64
CA GLY A 625 2.53 -0.07 20.48
C GLY A 625 3.02 -0.91 19.30
N TYR A 626 2.23 -0.94 18.24
CA TYR A 626 2.46 -1.81 17.08
C TYR A 626 3.73 -1.41 16.31
N GLU A 627 3.90 -0.11 16.07
CA GLU A 627 5.02 0.52 15.39
C GLU A 627 6.35 0.14 16.05
N ALA A 628 6.44 0.30 17.38
CA ALA A 628 7.63 -0.10 18.14
C ALA A 628 7.85 -1.62 18.07
N SER A 629 6.81 -2.43 18.25
CA SER A 629 6.93 -3.90 18.24
C SER A 629 7.47 -4.46 16.91
N SER A 630 7.35 -3.70 15.83
CA SER A 630 7.78 -4.06 14.47
C SER A 630 9.02 -3.29 14.01
N THR A 631 9.76 -2.66 14.92
CA THR A 631 11.07 -2.03 14.66
C THR A 631 12.19 -3.05 14.91
N PRO A 632 12.76 -3.67 13.86
CA PRO A 632 13.48 -4.94 13.96
C PRO A 632 14.82 -4.89 14.68
N TRP A 633 15.37 -3.69 14.88
CA TRP A 633 16.66 -3.46 15.54
C TRP A 633 16.52 -2.78 16.91
N GLY A 634 15.30 -2.73 17.45
CA GLY A 634 15.02 -2.25 18.80
C GLY A 634 15.23 -0.75 18.97
N PHE A 635 15.36 -0.32 20.23
CA PHE A 635 15.30 1.08 20.63
C PHE A 635 16.44 1.95 20.08
N ARG A 636 17.57 1.39 19.62
CA ARG A 636 18.68 2.18 19.04
C ARG A 636 18.55 2.43 17.53
N MET A 637 17.56 1.81 16.87
CA MET A 637 17.44 1.86 15.41
C MET A 637 17.17 3.28 14.89
N GLY A 638 16.33 4.06 15.57
CA GLY A 638 15.96 5.40 15.15
C GLY A 638 17.17 6.34 15.01
N ASP A 639 17.95 6.52 16.08
CA ASP A 639 19.14 7.39 16.07
C ASP A 639 20.16 6.93 15.03
N PHE A 640 20.31 5.61 14.86
CA PHE A 640 21.19 5.06 13.85
C PHE A 640 20.76 5.50 12.44
N ILE A 641 19.47 5.39 12.09
CA ILE A 641 18.95 5.81 10.79
C ILE A 641 19.07 7.33 10.59
N ILE A 642 18.83 8.13 11.64
CA ILE A 642 19.00 9.59 11.59
C ILE A 642 20.44 9.97 11.24
N ALA A 643 21.42 9.31 11.86
CA ALA A 643 22.83 9.55 11.56
C ALA A 643 23.17 9.21 10.09
N ARG A 644 22.63 8.10 9.55
CA ARG A 644 22.83 7.73 8.13
C ARG A 644 22.14 8.70 7.16
N ALA A 645 20.99 9.25 7.54
CA ALA A 645 20.30 10.28 6.77
C ALA A 645 21.12 11.58 6.71
N ALA A 646 21.76 11.97 7.81
CA ALA A 646 22.67 13.09 7.85
C ALA A 646 23.95 12.84 7.04
N GLU A 647 24.51 11.63 7.07
CA GLU A 647 25.65 11.26 6.23
C GLU A 647 25.31 11.33 4.73
N ALA A 648 24.16 10.78 4.33
CA ALA A 648 23.66 10.86 2.95
C ALA A 648 23.52 12.31 2.48
N THR A 649 23.00 13.18 3.35
CA THR A 649 22.81 14.60 3.05
C THR A 649 24.13 15.34 2.93
N GLY A 650 25.08 15.12 3.85
CA GLY A 650 26.42 15.70 3.75
C GLY A 650 27.15 15.26 2.48
N LEU A 651 27.05 13.97 2.11
CA LEU A 651 27.62 13.46 0.87
C LEU A 651 26.99 14.08 -0.38
N MET A 652 25.68 14.32 -0.38
CA MET A 652 24.97 15.02 -1.46
C MET A 652 25.45 16.48 -1.59
N LEU A 653 25.59 17.18 -0.46
CA LEU A 653 26.05 18.58 -0.43
C LEU A 653 27.54 18.74 -0.76
N GLY A 654 28.30 17.64 -0.89
CA GLY A 654 29.74 17.66 -1.11
C GLY A 654 30.55 18.02 0.14
N GLU A 655 29.94 17.88 1.33
CA GLU A 655 30.59 18.10 2.61
C GLU A 655 31.59 16.98 2.93
N THR A 656 32.55 17.27 3.82
CA THR A 656 33.46 16.23 4.33
C THR A 656 32.75 15.43 5.41
N VAL A 657 32.31 14.23 5.07
CA VAL A 657 31.61 13.31 5.99
C VAL A 657 32.57 12.20 6.45
N GLU A 658 32.70 12.01 7.76
CA GLU A 658 33.42 10.89 8.35
C GLU A 658 32.52 9.64 8.37
N LEU A 659 32.78 8.71 7.46
CA LEU A 659 32.08 7.42 7.42
C LEU A 659 32.78 6.42 8.34
N THR A 660 32.12 6.07 9.44
CA THR A 660 32.67 5.14 10.46
C THR A 660 32.32 3.68 10.19
N LEU A 661 31.35 3.42 9.31
CA LEU A 661 30.91 2.09 8.92
C LEU A 661 31.60 1.65 7.62
N PRO A 662 31.86 0.35 7.43
CA PRO A 662 32.37 -0.14 6.16
C PRO A 662 31.37 0.09 5.03
N ALA A 663 31.88 0.31 3.82
CA ALA A 663 31.04 0.51 2.65
C ALA A 663 30.22 -0.75 2.35
N ALA A 664 28.91 -0.59 2.12
CA ALA A 664 28.03 -1.65 1.68
C ALA A 664 27.84 -1.60 0.15
N LEU A 665 27.91 -2.77 -0.48
CA LEU A 665 27.58 -2.94 -1.88
C LEU A 665 26.06 -2.89 -2.10
N PRO A 666 25.59 -2.58 -3.32
CA PRO A 666 24.18 -2.75 -3.67
C PRO A 666 23.71 -4.19 -3.42
N ALA A 667 22.44 -4.35 -3.01
CA ALA A 667 21.93 -5.65 -2.63
C ALA A 667 21.67 -6.54 -3.86
N GLN A 668 22.40 -7.64 -3.94
CA GLN A 668 22.26 -8.67 -4.98
C GLN A 668 22.00 -10.02 -4.31
N TYR A 669 21.12 -10.83 -4.89
CA TYR A 669 20.84 -12.21 -4.47
C TYR A 669 21.14 -13.16 -5.61
N THR A 670 21.45 -14.42 -5.30
CA THR A 670 21.54 -15.45 -6.34
C THR A 670 20.17 -15.62 -6.97
N ARG A 671 20.12 -15.51 -8.30
CA ARG A 671 18.88 -15.69 -9.04
C ARG A 671 18.38 -17.13 -8.91
N GLY A 672 17.17 -17.33 -8.40
CA GLY A 672 16.56 -18.65 -8.26
C GLY A 672 16.17 -19.28 -9.61
N GLU A 673 16.19 -20.61 -9.71
CA GLU A 673 15.76 -21.37 -10.90
C GLU A 673 14.28 -21.82 -10.81
N ASP A 674 13.42 -20.97 -10.26
CA ASP A 674 11.99 -21.29 -10.10
C ASP A 674 11.35 -21.67 -11.43
N THR A 675 10.59 -22.77 -11.42
CA THR A 675 9.79 -23.16 -12.59
C THR A 675 8.68 -22.12 -12.80
N PRO A 676 8.47 -21.62 -14.03
CA PRO A 676 7.33 -20.75 -14.32
C PRO A 676 6.01 -21.36 -13.87
N PHE A 677 5.09 -20.52 -13.39
CA PHE A 677 3.76 -21.00 -13.02
C PHE A 677 3.06 -21.64 -14.23
N ALA A 678 2.41 -22.78 -13.99
CA ALA A 678 1.61 -23.44 -15.01
C ALA A 678 0.46 -22.53 -15.48
N ILE A 679 0.13 -22.61 -16.77
CA ILE A 679 -1.01 -21.92 -17.37
C ILE A 679 -1.90 -23.00 -17.97
N ASP A 680 -3.16 -23.07 -17.54
CA ASP A 680 -4.10 -24.07 -18.03
C ASP A 680 -4.53 -23.76 -19.46
N LEU A 681 -4.73 -24.83 -20.24
CA LEU A 681 -5.26 -24.70 -21.60
C LEU A 681 -6.76 -24.41 -21.55
N SER A 682 -7.22 -23.51 -22.43
CA SER A 682 -8.64 -23.21 -22.62
C SER A 682 -9.08 -23.67 -24.01
N ALA A 683 -10.29 -24.22 -24.08
CA ALA A 683 -10.85 -24.62 -25.37
C ALA A 683 -11.20 -23.39 -26.20
N ALA A 684 -10.54 -23.19 -27.34
CA ALA A 684 -10.74 -22.02 -28.21
C ALA A 684 -12.21 -21.79 -28.62
N ALA A 685 -13.00 -22.87 -28.75
CA ALA A 685 -14.42 -22.79 -29.08
C ALA A 685 -15.32 -22.31 -27.93
N ARG A 686 -14.80 -22.27 -26.69
CA ARG A 686 -15.53 -21.88 -25.47
C ARG A 686 -15.18 -20.45 -25.04
N VAL A 687 -13.92 -20.05 -25.19
CA VAL A 687 -13.45 -18.71 -24.82
C VAL A 687 -14.24 -17.61 -25.56
N GLY A 688 -14.63 -16.58 -24.84
CA GLY A 688 -15.51 -15.50 -25.31
C GLY A 688 -17.02 -15.80 -25.21
N THR A 689 -17.42 -17.00 -24.79
CA THR A 689 -18.84 -17.35 -24.61
C THR A 689 -19.44 -16.57 -23.45
N ILE A 690 -20.51 -15.81 -23.71
CA ILE A 690 -21.27 -15.12 -22.66
C ILE A 690 -22.09 -16.15 -21.88
N VAL A 691 -21.90 -16.17 -20.56
CA VAL A 691 -22.58 -17.09 -19.63
C VAL A 691 -23.55 -16.36 -18.70
N LEU A 692 -23.34 -15.05 -18.50
CA LEU A 692 -24.26 -14.13 -17.84
C LEU A 692 -24.25 -12.82 -18.64
N ASP A 693 -25.28 -12.61 -19.47
CA ASP A 693 -25.39 -11.40 -20.30
C ASP A 693 -26.08 -10.25 -19.56
N MET A 694 -25.99 -9.04 -20.10
CA MET A 694 -26.65 -7.86 -19.53
C MET A 694 -28.18 -7.93 -19.64
N PRO A 695 -28.93 -7.34 -18.70
CA PRO A 695 -30.34 -7.02 -18.88
C PRO A 695 -30.55 -6.11 -20.11
N ALA A 696 -31.74 -6.14 -20.72
CA ALA A 696 -32.02 -5.30 -21.88
C ALA A 696 -32.17 -3.81 -21.52
N GLN A 697 -32.62 -3.53 -20.29
CA GLN A 697 -32.70 -2.20 -19.70
C GLN A 697 -32.11 -2.27 -18.30
N ILE A 698 -31.40 -1.21 -17.91
CA ILE A 698 -30.76 -1.07 -16.60
C ILE A 698 -31.09 0.34 -16.11
N ALA A 699 -31.58 0.46 -14.89
CA ALA A 699 -31.80 1.75 -14.29
C ALA A 699 -30.49 2.31 -13.71
N ARG A 700 -30.34 3.62 -13.66
CA ARG A 700 -29.29 4.24 -12.82
C ARG A 700 -29.42 3.75 -11.37
N LEU A 701 -28.30 3.67 -10.65
CA LEU A 701 -28.20 3.15 -9.28
C LEU A 701 -28.48 1.64 -9.14
N GLU A 702 -28.82 0.94 -10.24
CA GLU A 702 -28.94 -0.52 -10.27
C GLU A 702 -27.55 -1.15 -10.38
N THR A 703 -27.34 -2.23 -9.64
CA THR A 703 -26.09 -2.99 -9.68
C THR A 703 -26.27 -4.26 -10.52
N VAL A 704 -25.32 -4.53 -11.40
CA VAL A 704 -25.43 -5.60 -12.40
C VAL A 704 -24.13 -6.37 -12.56
N HIS A 705 -24.25 -7.63 -13.00
CA HIS A 705 -23.13 -8.52 -13.25
C HIS A 705 -23.14 -8.96 -14.72
N PHE A 706 -21.95 -9.06 -15.31
CA PHE A 706 -21.74 -9.61 -16.66
C PHE A 706 -20.62 -10.63 -16.63
N GLY A 707 -20.84 -11.82 -17.20
CA GLY A 707 -19.91 -12.93 -17.12
C GLY A 707 -19.71 -13.68 -18.44
N TRP A 708 -18.46 -14.07 -18.70
CA TRP A 708 -18.05 -14.81 -19.89
C TRP A 708 -17.00 -15.87 -19.54
N ILE A 709 -16.85 -16.86 -20.42
CA ILE A 709 -15.73 -17.81 -20.36
C ILE A 709 -14.48 -17.13 -20.93
N GLY A 710 -13.41 -17.03 -20.14
CA GLY A 710 -12.12 -16.47 -20.55
C GLY A 710 -10.98 -17.49 -20.43
N GLY A 711 -9.75 -17.00 -20.42
CA GLY A 711 -8.55 -17.78 -20.19
C GLY A 711 -8.22 -17.95 -18.71
N ASP A 712 -7.25 -18.83 -18.45
CA ASP A 712 -6.55 -18.92 -17.17
C ASP A 712 -5.97 -17.56 -16.73
N PRO A 713 -5.94 -17.20 -15.43
CA PRO A 713 -5.39 -15.94 -14.97
C PRO A 713 -3.95 -15.64 -15.41
N GLY A 714 -3.12 -16.67 -15.61
CA GLY A 714 -1.77 -16.53 -16.16
C GLY A 714 -1.76 -16.24 -17.67
N ALA A 715 -2.74 -16.75 -18.42
CA ALA A 715 -2.92 -16.41 -19.83
C ALA A 715 -3.47 -14.99 -20.00
N GLU A 716 -4.38 -14.58 -19.11
CA GLU A 716 -5.09 -13.29 -19.15
C GLU A 716 -4.24 -12.09 -18.73
N MET A 717 -3.06 -12.32 -18.12
CA MET A 717 -2.11 -11.26 -17.77
C MET A 717 -1.87 -10.28 -18.94
N PRO A 718 -1.65 -8.98 -18.69
CA PRO A 718 -1.47 -8.36 -17.37
C PRO A 718 -2.80 -8.16 -16.60
N GLN A 719 -2.87 -8.76 -15.40
CA GLN A 719 -4.00 -8.75 -14.46
C GLN A 719 -5.28 -9.37 -15.07
N ALA A 720 -6.47 -8.79 -14.84
CA ALA A 720 -7.72 -9.28 -15.44
C ALA A 720 -7.85 -8.93 -16.94
N PRO A 721 -8.72 -9.60 -17.72
CA PRO A 721 -9.09 -9.17 -19.08
C PRO A 721 -9.60 -7.73 -19.07
N ARG A 722 -9.33 -6.97 -20.12
CA ARG A 722 -9.78 -5.58 -20.20
C ARG A 722 -11.24 -5.52 -20.62
N VAL A 723 -12.06 -4.78 -19.88
CA VAL A 723 -13.50 -4.61 -20.18
C VAL A 723 -13.82 -3.14 -20.32
N VAL A 724 -14.19 -2.72 -21.54
CA VAL A 724 -14.47 -1.33 -21.91
C VAL A 724 -15.97 -1.12 -22.07
N LEU A 725 -16.51 -0.05 -21.48
CA LEU A 725 -17.87 0.40 -21.73
C LEU A 725 -17.91 1.21 -23.02
N GLU A 726 -18.76 0.82 -23.97
CA GLU A 726 -18.97 1.55 -25.23
C GLU A 726 -20.39 2.10 -25.31
N ARG A 727 -20.51 3.33 -25.83
CA ARG A 727 -21.80 3.99 -26.10
C ARG A 727 -22.13 3.97 -27.58
N GLU A 728 -23.40 3.76 -27.91
CA GLU A 728 -23.90 3.89 -29.27
C GLU A 728 -23.98 5.36 -29.68
N LEU A 729 -23.21 5.74 -30.72
CA LEU A 729 -23.23 7.09 -31.29
C LEU A 729 -24.25 7.24 -32.42
N SER A 730 -24.49 6.14 -33.15
CA SER A 730 -25.50 5.98 -34.19
C SER A 730 -25.80 4.49 -34.33
N ALA A 731 -26.90 4.11 -34.99
CA ALA A 731 -27.32 2.71 -35.10
C ALA A 731 -26.16 1.74 -35.42
N ASN A 732 -25.87 0.83 -34.49
CA ASN A 732 -24.78 -0.16 -34.52
C ASN A 732 -23.34 0.39 -34.58
N ASN A 733 -23.14 1.67 -34.28
CA ASN A 733 -21.84 2.33 -34.20
C ASN A 733 -21.52 2.68 -32.75
N PHE A 734 -20.52 2.00 -32.19
CA PHE A 734 -20.14 2.12 -30.79
C PHE A 734 -18.74 2.73 -30.66
N ALA A 735 -18.55 3.57 -29.66
CA ALA A 735 -17.26 4.11 -29.27
C ALA A 735 -17.05 3.98 -27.77
N PRO A 736 -15.80 3.82 -27.29
CA PRO A 736 -15.49 3.87 -25.86
C PRO A 736 -16.07 5.13 -25.21
N VAL A 737 -16.65 4.97 -24.02
CA VAL A 737 -16.93 6.11 -23.15
C VAL A 737 -15.59 6.62 -22.63
N ILE A 738 -15.42 7.94 -22.55
CA ILE A 738 -14.20 8.57 -22.03
C ILE A 738 -14.50 9.16 -20.66
N THR A 739 -13.65 8.88 -19.69
CA THR A 739 -13.75 9.38 -18.30
C THR A 739 -13.29 10.83 -18.21
N GLN A 740 -13.53 11.47 -17.05
CA GLN A 740 -12.99 12.80 -16.73
C GLN A 740 -11.45 12.80 -16.70
N SER A 741 -10.82 11.66 -16.39
CA SER A 741 -9.36 11.48 -16.48
C SER A 741 -8.84 11.34 -17.93
N HIS A 742 -9.70 11.53 -18.95
CA HIS A 742 -9.34 11.36 -20.36
C HIS A 742 -8.83 9.95 -20.72
N LEU A 743 -9.26 8.94 -19.97
CA LEU A 743 -9.01 7.53 -20.24
C LEU A 743 -10.29 6.85 -20.72
N ASP A 744 -10.14 5.67 -21.34
CA ASP A 744 -11.29 4.83 -21.64
C ASP A 744 -12.00 4.43 -20.33
N TYR A 745 -13.33 4.46 -20.33
CA TYR A 745 -14.14 3.91 -19.26
C TYR A 745 -14.00 2.38 -19.29
N ASP A 746 -13.11 1.85 -18.46
CA ASP A 746 -12.82 0.43 -18.39
C ASP A 746 -12.52 -0.05 -16.96
N ASN A 747 -12.30 -1.36 -16.81
CA ASN A 747 -11.98 -1.99 -15.53
C ASN A 747 -10.53 -1.78 -15.04
N ARG A 748 -9.80 -0.83 -15.63
CA ARG A 748 -8.53 -0.33 -15.11
C ARG A 748 -8.71 0.91 -14.25
N GLU A 749 -9.83 1.59 -14.40
CA GLU A 749 -10.30 2.65 -13.52
C GLU A 749 -11.20 2.07 -12.41
N PRO A 750 -11.41 2.76 -11.27
CA PRO A 750 -12.26 2.32 -10.16
C PRO A 750 -13.76 2.44 -10.50
N LEU A 751 -14.16 1.88 -11.63
CA LEU A 751 -15.48 2.03 -12.25
C LEU A 751 -16.13 0.68 -12.55
N ILE A 752 -15.32 -0.36 -12.77
CA ILE A 752 -15.78 -1.73 -13.06
C ILE A 752 -14.90 -2.70 -12.29
N LEU A 753 -15.48 -3.37 -11.30
CA LEU A 753 -14.77 -4.41 -10.57
C LEU A 753 -14.78 -5.71 -11.37
N THR A 754 -13.65 -6.43 -11.39
CA THR A 754 -13.52 -7.69 -12.14
C THR A 754 -13.05 -8.83 -11.24
N ARG A 755 -13.62 -10.02 -11.42
CA ARG A 755 -13.33 -11.20 -10.60
C ARG A 755 -13.40 -12.49 -11.38
N THR A 756 -12.75 -13.53 -10.85
CA THR A 756 -12.76 -14.88 -11.43
C THR A 756 -13.76 -15.79 -10.71
N ARG A 757 -14.39 -16.70 -11.46
CA ARG A 757 -15.18 -17.84 -10.99
C ARG A 757 -14.71 -19.12 -11.68
N GLN A 758 -15.01 -20.26 -11.07
CA GLN A 758 -14.80 -21.57 -11.69
C GLN A 758 -16.15 -22.08 -12.21
N ASN A 759 -16.23 -22.38 -13.50
CA ASN A 759 -17.45 -22.90 -14.14
C ASN A 759 -17.17 -24.25 -14.80
N GLY A 760 -17.28 -25.33 -14.01
CA GLY A 760 -16.81 -26.65 -14.43
C GLY A 760 -15.30 -26.64 -14.58
N ASP A 761 -14.81 -26.95 -15.78
CA ASP A 761 -13.38 -26.90 -16.13
C ASP A 761 -12.97 -25.56 -16.78
N ASP A 762 -13.94 -24.66 -17.04
CA ASP A 762 -13.69 -23.38 -17.70
C ASP A 762 -13.43 -22.26 -16.67
N TRP A 763 -12.52 -21.36 -17.03
CA TRP A 763 -12.32 -20.10 -16.31
C TRP A 763 -13.40 -19.10 -16.70
N GLU A 764 -14.18 -18.68 -15.71
CA GLU A 764 -15.21 -17.67 -15.89
C GLU A 764 -14.73 -16.34 -15.30
N TRP A 765 -14.94 -15.27 -16.05
CA TRP A 765 -14.66 -13.90 -15.62
C TRP A 765 -15.97 -13.15 -15.49
N VAL A 766 -16.06 -12.31 -14.46
CA VAL A 766 -17.26 -11.56 -14.13
C VAL A 766 -16.89 -10.13 -13.81
N ILE A 767 -17.64 -9.17 -14.37
CA ILE A 767 -17.61 -7.79 -13.90
C ILE A 767 -18.82 -7.50 -13.01
N TYR A 768 -18.61 -6.56 -12.10
CA TYR A 768 -19.63 -5.91 -11.29
C TYR A 768 -19.65 -4.41 -11.65
N TRP A 769 -20.83 -3.88 -11.96
CA TRP A 769 -20.98 -2.49 -12.43
C TRP A 769 -22.20 -1.82 -11.80
N GLU A 770 -22.04 -0.54 -11.46
CA GLU A 770 -23.05 0.39 -10.94
C GLU A 770 -22.68 1.79 -11.48
N GLU A 771 -23.68 2.60 -11.86
CA GLU A 771 -23.47 4.01 -12.21
C GLU A 771 -24.48 4.94 -11.55
N LEU A 772 -24.07 6.20 -11.39
CA LEU A 772 -24.72 7.22 -10.57
C LEU A 772 -25.93 7.87 -11.23
N LYS A 773 -26.66 8.67 -10.44
CA LYS A 773 -27.93 9.33 -10.77
C LYS A 773 -27.89 10.24 -12.02
N ASP A 774 -26.72 10.72 -12.39
CA ASP A 774 -26.47 11.68 -13.45
C ASP A 774 -25.82 11.06 -14.70
N PHE A 775 -25.42 9.78 -14.65
CA PHE A 775 -24.75 9.13 -15.78
C PHE A 775 -25.62 9.18 -17.05
N PRO A 776 -25.08 9.51 -18.24
CA PRO A 776 -25.92 9.76 -19.42
C PRO A 776 -26.75 8.54 -19.85
N ALA A 777 -28.07 8.73 -20.02
CA ALA A 777 -28.93 7.70 -20.58
C ALA A 777 -28.59 7.38 -22.06
N GLY A 778 -28.92 6.16 -22.49
CA GLY A 778 -28.73 5.72 -23.88
C GLY A 778 -28.34 4.26 -24.00
N ASN A 779 -27.95 3.85 -25.20
CA ASN A 779 -27.57 2.47 -25.49
C ASN A 779 -26.07 2.25 -25.27
N TYR A 780 -25.74 1.19 -24.56
CA TYR A 780 -24.38 0.80 -24.20
C TYR A 780 -24.14 -0.69 -24.44
N ARG A 781 -22.86 -1.08 -24.47
CA ARG A 781 -22.42 -2.47 -24.37
C ARG A 781 -21.04 -2.56 -23.73
N PHE A 782 -20.70 -3.72 -23.20
CA PHE A 782 -19.34 -4.04 -22.80
C PHE A 782 -18.60 -4.74 -23.93
N ARG A 783 -17.34 -4.33 -24.17
CA ARG A 783 -16.39 -5.03 -25.03
C ARG A 783 -15.25 -5.57 -24.17
N VAL A 784 -14.99 -6.87 -24.31
CA VAL A 784 -13.94 -7.58 -23.57
C VAL A 784 -12.77 -7.87 -24.50
N GLU A 785 -11.57 -7.60 -24.03
CA GLU A 785 -10.30 -7.99 -24.65
C GLU A 785 -9.52 -8.85 -23.67
N GLY A 786 -9.24 -10.09 -24.06
CA GLY A 786 -8.54 -11.05 -23.21
C GLY A 786 -7.63 -11.97 -24.00
N HIS A 787 -7.02 -12.91 -23.28
CA HIS A 787 -6.12 -13.91 -23.82
C HIS A 787 -6.34 -15.26 -23.17
N PHE A 788 -6.11 -16.33 -23.92
CA PHE A 788 -6.18 -17.70 -23.42
C PHE A 788 -5.01 -18.52 -23.94
N GLN A 789 -4.78 -19.68 -23.32
CA GLN A 789 -3.72 -20.59 -23.71
C GLN A 789 -4.30 -21.75 -24.54
N GLU A 790 -3.97 -21.83 -25.83
CA GLU A 790 -4.46 -22.88 -26.73
C GLU A 790 -3.57 -24.13 -26.72
N SER A 791 -2.26 -23.95 -26.60
CA SER A 791 -1.25 -25.01 -26.55
C SER A 791 -0.14 -24.63 -25.57
N ALA A 792 0.66 -25.57 -25.07
CA ALA A 792 1.77 -25.22 -24.17
C ALA A 792 2.79 -24.24 -24.80
N GLY A 793 3.42 -23.39 -23.97
CA GLY A 793 4.49 -22.47 -24.36
C GLY A 793 4.02 -21.09 -24.87
N PRO A 794 4.94 -20.12 -25.03
CA PRO A 794 4.59 -18.71 -25.28
C PRO A 794 3.75 -18.46 -26.54
N THR A 795 3.97 -19.23 -27.61
CA THR A 795 3.24 -19.08 -28.89
C THR A 795 1.79 -19.59 -28.83
N GLY A 796 1.45 -20.34 -27.78
CA GLY A 796 0.12 -20.85 -27.54
C GLY A 796 -0.84 -19.83 -26.91
N ARG A 797 -0.33 -18.70 -26.42
CA ARG A 797 -1.17 -17.60 -25.92
C ARG A 797 -1.84 -16.89 -27.10
N LYS A 798 -3.17 -16.88 -27.15
CA LYS A 798 -3.98 -16.28 -28.22
C LYS A 798 -4.91 -15.20 -27.67
N PRO A 799 -5.07 -14.07 -28.36
CA PRO A 799 -6.07 -13.06 -27.97
C PRO A 799 -7.49 -13.54 -28.31
N TYR A 800 -8.47 -13.00 -27.60
CA TYR A 800 -9.89 -13.09 -27.96
C TYR A 800 -10.60 -11.76 -27.67
N THR A 801 -11.76 -11.59 -28.30
CA THR A 801 -12.66 -10.47 -28.04
C THR A 801 -14.08 -11.01 -27.98
N THR A 802 -14.87 -10.48 -27.05
CA THR A 802 -16.32 -10.72 -27.01
C THR A 802 -17.05 -9.45 -26.59
N THR A 803 -18.35 -9.40 -26.79
CA THR A 803 -19.18 -8.25 -26.42
C THR A 803 -20.44 -8.73 -25.72
N SER A 804 -20.91 -8.00 -24.71
CA SER A 804 -22.26 -8.17 -24.20
C SER A 804 -23.29 -7.85 -25.29
N ARG A 805 -24.57 -8.18 -25.04
CA ARG A 805 -25.65 -7.53 -25.79
C ARG A 805 -25.65 -6.01 -25.55
N VAL A 806 -26.34 -5.29 -26.43
CA VAL A 806 -26.68 -3.88 -26.21
C VAL A 806 -27.76 -3.79 -25.14
N PHE A 807 -27.56 -2.89 -24.18
CA PHE A 807 -28.53 -2.57 -23.13
C PHE A 807 -28.79 -1.06 -23.11
N GLU A 808 -30.01 -0.67 -22.75
CA GLU A 808 -30.38 0.73 -22.58
C GLU A 808 -30.25 1.11 -21.10
N LEU A 809 -29.44 2.13 -20.81
CA LEU A 809 -29.40 2.75 -19.49
C LEU A 809 -30.50 3.82 -19.42
N VAL A 810 -31.44 3.64 -18.49
CA VAL A 810 -32.62 4.48 -18.30
C VAL A 810 -32.60 5.21 -16.95
N PRO A 811 -33.32 6.34 -16.81
CA PRO A 811 -33.50 6.99 -15.52
C PRO A 811 -34.12 6.04 -14.49
N THR A 812 -33.76 6.20 -13.21
CA THR A 812 -34.30 5.36 -12.13
C THR A 812 -35.71 5.77 -11.71
N SER A 813 -36.51 4.81 -11.27
CA SER A 813 -37.85 5.01 -10.67
C SER A 813 -37.82 4.98 -9.14
N GLU A 814 -36.62 4.90 -8.55
CA GLU A 814 -36.43 4.62 -7.12
C GLU A 814 -36.26 5.87 -6.26
N VAL A 815 -36.63 7.08 -6.75
CA VAL A 815 -36.62 8.27 -5.89
C VAL A 815 -37.59 8.03 -4.73
N THR A 816 -37.04 8.01 -3.52
CA THR A 816 -37.75 7.79 -2.28
C THR A 816 -38.44 9.09 -1.85
N VAL A 817 -39.75 9.01 -1.67
CA VAL A 817 -40.60 10.13 -1.29
C VAL A 817 -41.27 9.83 0.05
N ASN A 818 -40.78 10.44 1.13
CA ASN A 818 -41.38 10.29 2.45
C ASN A 818 -42.45 11.37 2.64
N LEU A 819 -43.68 11.09 2.22
CA LEU A 819 -44.79 12.03 2.23
C LEU A 819 -45.60 11.98 3.53
N VAL A 820 -45.80 13.15 4.15
CA VAL A 820 -46.71 13.39 5.26
C VAL A 820 -47.75 14.41 4.83
N ALA A 821 -49.03 14.12 5.08
CA ALA A 821 -50.14 15.02 4.78
C ALA A 821 -50.98 15.29 6.03
N GLY A 822 -51.41 16.55 6.18
CA GLY A 822 -52.37 16.99 7.19
C GLY A 822 -53.37 17.96 6.60
N ALA A 823 -54.32 18.44 7.41
CA ALA A 823 -55.40 19.30 6.91
C ALA A 823 -54.94 20.62 6.28
N GLU A 824 -53.78 21.16 6.70
CA GLU A 824 -53.29 22.48 6.30
C GLU A 824 -52.07 22.44 5.37
N GLN A 825 -51.38 21.31 5.26
CA GLN A 825 -50.10 21.22 4.54
C GLN A 825 -49.74 19.78 4.18
N ILE A 826 -49.03 19.61 3.07
CA ILE A 826 -48.22 18.41 2.78
C ILE A 826 -46.74 18.75 2.95
N SER A 827 -45.97 17.79 3.46
CA SER A 827 -44.52 17.94 3.65
C SER A 827 -43.83 16.59 3.62
N GLY A 828 -42.50 16.58 3.51
CA GLY A 828 -41.77 15.32 3.47
C GLY A 828 -40.30 15.48 3.17
N THR A 829 -39.64 14.34 2.92
CA THR A 829 -38.25 14.30 2.44
C THR A 829 -38.14 13.61 1.09
N LEU A 830 -37.11 14.00 0.32
CA LEU A 830 -36.80 13.47 -1.01
C LEU A 830 -35.35 12.98 -1.04
N ALA A 831 -35.15 11.73 -1.41
CA ALA A 831 -33.82 11.12 -1.52
C ALA A 831 -33.81 10.00 -2.56
N TYR A 832 -32.64 9.62 -3.06
CA TYR A 832 -32.39 8.33 -3.65
C TYR A 832 -32.27 7.26 -2.56
N PRO A 833 -32.43 5.96 -2.90
CA PRO A 833 -32.17 4.89 -1.96
C PRO A 833 -30.75 5.00 -1.41
N ALA A 834 -30.56 4.49 -0.20
CA ALA A 834 -29.23 4.48 0.40
C ALA A 834 -28.24 3.65 -0.44
N ALA A 835 -27.00 4.13 -0.56
CA ALA A 835 -25.91 3.31 -1.09
C ALA A 835 -25.58 2.23 -0.06
N GLU A 836 -25.91 0.98 -0.34
CA GLU A 836 -25.63 -0.11 0.60
C GLU A 836 -24.12 -0.29 0.74
N GLN A 837 -23.66 -0.64 1.94
CA GLN A 837 -22.26 -1.01 2.13
C GLN A 837 -21.89 -2.17 1.21
N LEU A 838 -20.82 -2.02 0.43
CA LEU A 838 -20.22 -3.10 -0.34
C LEU A 838 -19.83 -4.26 0.57
N ARG A 839 -20.17 -5.50 0.21
CA ARG A 839 -19.79 -6.68 0.99
C ARG A 839 -19.22 -7.75 0.09
N PHE A 840 -18.13 -8.35 0.54
CA PHE A 840 -17.46 -9.47 -0.10
C PHE A 840 -17.98 -10.78 0.48
N ALA A 841 -19.06 -11.31 -0.10
CA ALA A 841 -19.69 -12.54 0.35
C ALA A 841 -18.94 -13.75 -0.20
N ARG A 842 -18.40 -14.61 0.68
CA ARG A 842 -17.78 -15.87 0.25
C ARG A 842 -18.87 -16.91 0.01
N ILE A 843 -19.21 -17.13 -1.27
CA ILE A 843 -20.17 -18.16 -1.66
C ILE A 843 -19.40 -19.35 -2.24
N GLN A 844 -19.88 -20.57 -2.01
CA GLN A 844 -19.28 -21.76 -2.59
C GLN A 844 -19.32 -21.71 -4.12
N GLY A 845 -18.17 -21.87 -4.79
CA GLY A 845 -18.03 -21.72 -6.24
C GLY A 845 -17.85 -20.27 -6.72
N ASP A 846 -18.06 -19.30 -5.83
CA ASP A 846 -17.88 -17.88 -6.08
C ASP A 846 -17.27 -17.17 -4.85
N PRO A 847 -15.99 -17.45 -4.55
CA PRO A 847 -15.34 -16.95 -3.34
C PRO A 847 -15.13 -15.43 -3.36
N GLY A 848 -15.20 -14.81 -4.54
CA GLY A 848 -15.11 -13.37 -4.71
C GLY A 848 -16.48 -12.69 -4.81
N ASN A 849 -17.62 -13.30 -4.48
CA ASN A 849 -18.90 -12.64 -4.73
C ASN A 849 -19.05 -11.29 -4.00
N ILE A 850 -19.77 -10.36 -4.63
CA ILE A 850 -19.96 -8.98 -4.15
C ILE A 850 -21.44 -8.63 -4.17
N VAL A 851 -21.87 -7.87 -3.17
CA VAL A 851 -23.19 -7.25 -3.05
C VAL A 851 -23.06 -5.84 -2.46
N GLY A 852 -24.11 -5.03 -2.52
CA GLY A 852 -24.12 -3.65 -2.00
C GLY A 852 -23.98 -2.61 -3.10
N SER A 853 -23.46 -1.41 -2.79
CA SER A 853 -23.08 -0.39 -3.77
C SER A 853 -21.56 -0.28 -3.86
N TYR A 854 -21.04 -0.14 -5.07
CA TYR A 854 -19.62 0.05 -5.34
C TYR A 854 -19.24 1.53 -5.41
N ARG A 855 -20.14 2.38 -5.93
CA ARG A 855 -19.88 3.81 -6.18
C ARG A 855 -20.42 4.67 -5.06
N MET A 856 -19.64 5.66 -4.62
CA MET A 856 -20.10 6.66 -3.66
C MET A 856 -21.19 7.52 -4.31
N ARG A 857 -22.38 7.58 -3.70
CA ARG A 857 -23.48 8.41 -4.23
C ARG A 857 -23.32 9.89 -3.93
N HIS A 858 -22.76 10.24 -2.76
CA HIS A 858 -22.53 11.62 -2.35
C HIS A 858 -21.43 11.73 -1.29
N HIS A 859 -20.57 12.75 -1.37
CA HIS A 859 -19.41 12.90 -0.47
C HIS A 859 -19.77 13.24 0.99
N ASP A 860 -20.86 13.96 1.23
CA ASP A 860 -21.35 14.27 2.61
C ASP A 860 -22.30 13.21 3.21
N VAL A 861 -22.66 12.17 2.46
CA VAL A 861 -23.69 11.19 2.89
C VAL A 861 -23.09 9.80 2.91
N GLY A 862 -22.84 9.29 4.13
CA GLY A 862 -22.22 7.99 4.31
C GLY A 862 -23.06 6.81 3.80
N SER A 863 -22.41 5.66 3.70
CA SER A 863 -23.06 4.39 3.32
C SER A 863 -24.25 4.08 4.22
N ASN A 864 -25.28 3.46 3.65
CA ASN A 864 -26.57 3.13 4.27
C ASN A 864 -27.43 4.33 4.71
N ILE A 865 -27.10 5.55 4.29
CA ILE A 865 -27.95 6.74 4.47
C ILE A 865 -28.55 7.13 3.11
N PRO A 866 -29.86 7.47 3.01
CA PRO A 866 -30.47 7.93 1.77
C PRO A 866 -29.78 9.19 1.21
N ASP A 867 -29.44 9.19 -0.08
CA ASP A 867 -28.78 10.32 -0.77
C ASP A 867 -29.81 11.40 -1.11
N PRO A 868 -29.79 12.59 -0.49
CA PRO A 868 -30.81 13.63 -0.72
C PRO A 868 -30.77 14.15 -2.16
N LEU A 869 -31.94 14.49 -2.70
CA LEU A 869 -32.01 15.23 -3.96
C LEU A 869 -31.70 16.70 -3.68
N PHE A 870 -30.48 17.18 -3.93
CA PHE A 870 -30.10 18.55 -3.60
C PHE A 870 -30.95 19.58 -4.35
N ALA A 871 -31.51 20.53 -3.60
CA ALA A 871 -32.27 21.64 -4.16
C ALA A 871 -31.37 22.46 -5.10
N ASP A 872 -31.91 22.77 -6.28
CA ASP A 872 -31.24 23.53 -7.35
C ASP A 872 -30.01 22.86 -8.00
N GLN A 873 -29.66 21.64 -7.58
CA GLN A 873 -28.60 20.83 -8.19
C GLN A 873 -29.16 19.55 -8.83
N ASP A 874 -29.93 18.77 -8.07
CA ASP A 874 -30.58 17.55 -8.54
C ASP A 874 -32.05 17.80 -8.90
N LEU A 875 -32.73 18.68 -8.16
CA LEU A 875 -34.18 18.90 -8.24
C LEU A 875 -34.55 20.37 -8.07
N THR A 876 -35.55 20.81 -8.82
CA THR A 876 -36.24 22.09 -8.60
C THR A 876 -37.72 21.84 -8.28
N THR A 877 -38.43 22.83 -7.76
CA THR A 877 -39.87 22.70 -7.45
C THR A 877 -40.72 22.37 -8.67
N ALA A 878 -40.26 22.71 -9.88
CA ALA A 878 -40.91 22.33 -11.14
C ALA A 878 -41.03 20.81 -11.33
N GLY A 879 -40.16 20.04 -10.68
CA GLY A 879 -40.17 18.58 -10.67
C GLY A 879 -41.20 17.96 -9.71
N LEU A 880 -41.97 18.76 -8.97
CA LEU A 880 -42.95 18.28 -7.98
C LEU A 880 -44.38 18.50 -8.47
N THR A 881 -45.20 17.45 -8.41
CA THR A 881 -46.64 17.54 -8.68
C THR A 881 -47.41 16.69 -7.67
N ALA A 882 -48.29 17.31 -6.87
CA ALA A 882 -49.21 16.58 -5.99
C ALA A 882 -50.65 16.67 -6.48
N ARG A 883 -51.35 15.54 -6.50
CA ARG A 883 -52.80 15.44 -6.75
C ARG A 883 -53.51 15.01 -5.47
N ILE A 884 -54.39 15.85 -4.96
CA ILE A 884 -55.21 15.57 -3.80
C ILE A 884 -56.57 15.07 -4.29
N LYS A 885 -56.95 13.87 -3.87
CA LYS A 885 -58.14 13.16 -4.34
C LYS A 885 -59.16 12.95 -3.23
N LEU A 886 -60.44 13.16 -3.53
CA LEU A 886 -61.57 12.80 -2.69
C LEU A 886 -62.44 11.81 -3.45
N ALA A 887 -62.71 10.63 -2.86
CA ALA A 887 -63.48 9.56 -3.51
C ALA A 887 -62.96 9.15 -4.91
N GLY A 888 -61.65 9.34 -5.17
CA GLY A 888 -60.99 9.00 -6.44
C GLY A 888 -60.84 10.17 -7.42
N ASP A 889 -61.57 11.27 -7.23
CA ASP A 889 -61.50 12.45 -8.09
C ASP A 889 -60.47 13.46 -7.56
N THR A 890 -59.60 13.97 -8.43
CA THR A 890 -58.66 15.05 -8.07
C THR A 890 -59.40 16.35 -7.81
N VAL A 891 -59.36 16.81 -6.56
CA VAL A 891 -60.01 18.04 -6.11
C VAL A 891 -59.04 19.24 -6.03
N LEU A 892 -57.75 18.97 -5.90
CA LEU A 892 -56.70 19.99 -5.87
C LEU A 892 -55.43 19.41 -6.51
N THR A 893 -54.73 20.23 -7.28
CA THR A 893 -53.41 19.92 -7.83
C THR A 893 -52.44 21.01 -7.41
N LEU A 894 -51.30 20.61 -6.87
CA LEU A 894 -50.20 21.48 -6.50
C LEU A 894 -49.03 21.19 -7.44
N SER A 895 -48.33 22.22 -7.92
CA SER A 895 -47.19 22.06 -8.82
C SER A 895 -46.24 23.24 -8.75
N GLY A 896 -44.94 23.00 -8.98
CA GLY A 896 -43.98 24.08 -9.17
C GLY A 896 -43.97 25.08 -8.01
N ALA A 897 -44.43 26.30 -8.29
CA ALA A 897 -44.45 27.41 -7.33
C ALA A 897 -45.26 27.16 -6.04
N ASP A 898 -46.11 26.13 -6.01
CA ASP A 898 -46.85 25.75 -4.79
C ASP A 898 -45.95 25.10 -3.72
N PHE A 899 -44.78 24.60 -4.12
CA PHE A 899 -43.84 23.92 -3.23
C PHE A 899 -42.71 24.84 -2.77
N THR A 900 -42.29 24.63 -1.52
CA THR A 900 -41.00 25.05 -1.00
C THR A 900 -40.09 23.82 -0.97
N LEU A 901 -38.85 23.97 -1.43
CA LEU A 901 -37.82 22.92 -1.44
C LEU A 901 -36.57 23.47 -0.76
N VAL A 902 -36.04 22.76 0.23
CA VAL A 902 -34.84 23.17 1.00
C VAL A 902 -33.99 21.94 1.28
N THR A 903 -32.68 22.05 1.02
CA THR A 903 -31.67 21.11 1.51
C THR A 903 -30.91 21.76 2.65
N ALA A 904 -30.89 21.13 3.82
CA ALA A 904 -30.20 21.65 4.99
C ALA A 904 -29.54 20.52 5.80
N PRO A 905 -28.42 20.82 6.51
CA PRO A 905 -27.81 19.86 7.42
C PRO A 905 -28.72 19.59 8.62
N GLU A 906 -28.98 18.32 8.91
CA GLU A 906 -29.80 17.86 10.03
C GLU A 906 -29.11 16.71 10.79
N THR A 907 -29.61 16.42 12.00
CA THR A 907 -29.28 15.17 12.67
C THR A 907 -30.14 14.04 12.07
N SER A 908 -29.51 13.11 11.37
CA SER A 908 -30.17 12.02 10.65
C SER A 908 -29.40 10.72 10.86
N HIS A 909 -30.10 9.62 11.13
CA HIS A 909 -29.49 8.28 11.32
C HIS A 909 -28.33 8.25 12.34
N GLY A 910 -28.47 9.01 13.44
CA GLY A 910 -27.45 9.09 14.50
C GLY A 910 -26.24 9.97 14.16
N ARG A 911 -26.23 10.67 13.02
CA ARG A 911 -25.15 11.57 12.60
C ARG A 911 -25.63 13.00 12.50
N ASN A 912 -24.77 13.93 12.88
CA ASN A 912 -25.01 15.37 12.72
C ASN A 912 -24.55 15.82 11.33
N ASN A 913 -25.10 16.95 10.88
CA ASN A 913 -24.73 17.61 9.62
C ASN A 913 -24.95 16.75 8.36
N VAL A 914 -25.89 15.81 8.39
CA VAL A 914 -26.28 15.05 7.20
C VAL A 914 -27.21 15.95 6.37
N PRO A 915 -26.92 16.22 5.09
CA PRO A 915 -27.84 16.98 4.25
C PRO A 915 -29.16 16.22 4.07
N VAL A 916 -30.29 16.91 4.28
CA VAL A 916 -31.64 16.37 4.07
C VAL A 916 -32.43 17.35 3.22
N THR A 917 -33.01 16.86 2.13
CA THR A 917 -33.93 17.64 1.30
C THR A 917 -35.36 17.48 1.78
N ARG A 918 -35.99 18.60 2.14
CA ARG A 918 -37.40 18.68 2.53
C ARG A 918 -38.20 19.46 1.51
N PHE A 919 -39.42 18.98 1.26
CA PHE A 919 -40.43 19.73 0.53
C PHE A 919 -41.60 20.07 1.44
N SER A 920 -42.33 21.13 1.11
CA SER A 920 -43.62 21.41 1.71
C SER A 920 -44.51 22.25 0.82
N ALA A 921 -45.83 22.08 0.92
CA ALA A 921 -46.81 22.88 0.18
C ALA A 921 -48.10 23.04 1.00
N ALA A 922 -48.63 24.26 1.05
CA ALA A 922 -49.84 24.57 1.82
C ALA A 922 -51.09 23.96 1.15
N LEU A 923 -52.00 23.45 1.97
CA LEU A 923 -53.32 23.01 1.56
C LEU A 923 -54.35 24.03 2.03
N ALA A 924 -55.21 24.47 1.13
CA ALA A 924 -56.30 25.40 1.45
C ALA A 924 -57.58 25.00 0.73
N GLY A 925 -58.72 25.24 1.37
CA GLY A 925 -60.04 25.06 0.75
C GLY A 925 -60.55 23.62 0.66
N LEU A 926 -60.00 22.69 1.45
CA LEU A 926 -60.51 21.32 1.54
C LEU A 926 -61.72 21.26 2.50
N ALA A 927 -62.78 20.57 2.10
CA ALA A 927 -63.94 20.29 2.96
C ALA A 927 -63.65 19.12 3.93
N ALA A 928 -64.45 18.95 4.99
CA ALA A 928 -64.32 17.80 5.87
C ALA A 928 -64.48 16.48 5.08
N GLY A 929 -63.54 15.56 5.24
CA GLY A 929 -63.48 14.32 4.45
C GLY A 929 -62.13 13.63 4.48
N SER A 930 -62.08 12.41 3.93
CA SER A 930 -60.86 11.61 3.82
C SER A 930 -60.27 11.76 2.42
N TYR A 931 -59.03 12.23 2.34
CA TYR A 931 -58.33 12.54 1.09
C TYR A 931 -57.11 11.64 0.90
N VAL A 932 -56.77 11.38 -0.36
CA VAL A 932 -55.52 10.75 -0.75
C VAL A 932 -54.66 11.79 -1.46
N VAL A 933 -53.43 12.01 -0.98
CA VAL A 933 -52.41 12.78 -1.71
C VAL A 933 -51.58 11.79 -2.50
N GLU A 934 -51.44 12.02 -3.80
CA GLU A 934 -50.45 11.36 -4.66
C GLU A 934 -49.41 12.41 -5.05
N LEU A 935 -48.14 12.19 -4.71
CA LEU A 935 -47.02 13.07 -5.07
C LEU A 935 -46.14 12.36 -6.11
N ASP A 936 -45.97 12.99 -7.27
CA ASP A 936 -45.00 12.63 -8.30
C ASP A 936 -43.79 13.57 -8.20
N VAL A 937 -42.59 12.98 -8.30
CA VAL A 937 -41.30 13.69 -8.28
C VAL A 937 -40.51 13.31 -9.52
N SER A 938 -39.95 14.30 -10.22
CA SER A 938 -39.03 14.12 -11.33
C SER A 938 -37.85 15.08 -11.18
N ASP A 939 -36.63 14.54 -11.13
CA ASP A 939 -35.41 15.32 -10.98
C ASP A 939 -34.92 15.89 -12.33
N LEU A 940 -33.81 16.64 -12.30
CA LEU A 940 -33.21 17.24 -13.49
C LEU A 940 -32.60 16.22 -14.48
N HIS A 941 -32.42 14.98 -14.05
CA HIS A 941 -31.93 13.87 -14.86
C HIS A 941 -33.05 12.92 -15.33
N ALA A 942 -34.32 13.31 -15.13
CA ALA A 942 -35.53 12.53 -15.41
C ALA A 942 -35.69 11.23 -14.58
N ASN A 943 -34.93 11.09 -13.49
CA ASN A 943 -35.20 10.10 -12.46
C ASN A 943 -36.52 10.48 -11.76
N HIS A 944 -37.29 9.48 -11.34
CA HIS A 944 -38.64 9.70 -10.84
C HIS A 944 -38.96 8.87 -9.61
N GLY A 945 -39.97 9.30 -8.87
CA GLY A 945 -40.50 8.61 -7.70
C GLY A 945 -41.91 9.07 -7.38
N THR A 946 -42.67 8.22 -6.72
CA THR A 946 -44.06 8.51 -6.36
C THR A 946 -44.37 8.05 -4.94
N ALA A 947 -45.19 8.80 -4.21
CA ALA A 947 -45.75 8.36 -2.95
C ALA A 947 -47.22 8.73 -2.83
N SER A 948 -47.96 7.94 -2.06
CA SER A 948 -49.36 8.24 -1.74
C SER A 948 -49.64 8.07 -0.25
N VAL A 949 -50.37 9.01 0.35
CA VAL A 949 -50.80 8.94 1.75
C VAL A 949 -52.24 9.41 1.91
N THR A 950 -52.97 8.80 2.85
CA THR A 950 -54.34 9.19 3.21
C THR A 950 -54.32 10.08 4.45
N PHE A 951 -55.12 11.14 4.46
CA PHE A 951 -55.32 12.00 5.63
C PHE A 951 -56.79 12.47 5.72
N ASP A 952 -57.21 12.83 6.93
CA ASP A 952 -58.56 13.34 7.18
C ASP A 952 -58.54 14.84 7.46
N VAL A 953 -59.50 15.55 6.87
CA VAL A 953 -59.83 16.94 7.22
C VAL A 953 -61.04 16.90 8.15
N PRO A 954 -60.91 17.39 9.40
CA PRO A 954 -61.95 17.28 10.43
C PRO A 954 -63.18 18.16 10.18
#